data_AF-A0A4S8J926-F1
#
_entry.id   AF-A0A4S8J926-F1
#
_cell.length_a   1.000
_cell.length_b   1.000
_cell.length_c   1.000
_cell.angle_alpha   90.00
_cell.angle_beta   90.00
_cell.angle_gamma   90.00
#
_symmetry.space_group_name_H-M   'P 1'
#
loop_
_entity.id
_entity.type
_entity.pdbx_description
1 polymer ?
#
loop_
_entity_poly.entity_id
_entity_poly.type
_entity_poly.pdbx_seq_one_letter_code
_entity_poly.pdbx_strand_id
1 'polypeptide(L)'
;MASLLLEQQERLRQVVDECLVRSNALLADLCGDPFDSASSLPASSGSDPVRLHVEPVEHSHLSLLLQSDNVAVSKFVMVLSYDCIEISNLSNLASRNLYRQLHLFGHRSSPQEVLLEGEPQKAFGESLSLFMQLRETTIRMRDVLGNLLQQLNSVYSLRDKNVRPLNSIKNLKLRTAFEALGEGLAVFLILDEIIKQNAHIKSYLSLFSRMLNKVKLELDTFDINVEDLDLIDQVVGDIEKLLEWLLHKESSWQVTMEQVKDNKRFIDGCFSCIHEGLLEVLPRLGTWKELPLDRWKIMQHMALFIFSTYASALTPEKKIGKILSDMLLLVPLIYVGGGKRIILIDVLKDQCPSSISTWPFMREAIRDRNVLISNYLKRISEAHSRDWQAIKDALSSWIASFHSTVHPSAEMLSEGWLRLHLRKTLQGIVLANRLQLLILSIVDLHALLEVPIKREKLKSLCHMIVSLKVLGQTFQSRGPDMIRSLPHIINIIQVDIEQLILPSKYKLQAEVDKGSPMSKLGFLNSLARGSKETDTKLVDSLSLVSMSLQMLQGGGSHQRHLILLNTLNVLQSIGSLDLDLLRVGKLTLKLGTVANFHNIIADVTDCSFLYWRREMMGNLFSMVYMDVKRFPWIQYLVDAFSDGLRLLKLGHVGKLTLEAYEKQIEYGVKNEIVGPLCRDIETDLRLHVHSTYLKGSVVVNPTKTGVRNLSWYLQIKPLLLPSKLIDISSLVGSYLSSAFYNHSTMSTYDRKIYLEMQLLAGLKYGLLLDDIHFVGNSVAHNIDINEIVQDLHAFVENYSYNIYNQVFVENVPKGQNKKNLRLIGVEDIARSIAIHGLSRICKASDSVSQLLKQMFTILSQLLQDKFWTDSSKDHIFLKNDKELTNDPFWQQAEPRFALGKFALGDIGVSFLEQLQFIMRKIGNALGLMRILQTGSSRHCCNISRFTIDMSFAESYLKLGFDGEILTAGRMVDKAIVENYEPDARIKSFSSFITTFIEEHEFSKDHNMKDLFQMFPSVIINLVNSRVRHKDKLLVKEHDSGSTLYMHDSFLMGIAFSLKVLGQDRSFDELDWFSSTRKSLEDRISSLEGSSKVEENGKVGSLARLNLWKQSSSIPIEIQKDLDECKRYQKEIEFVEHVLNISRTLMSLECTQSIANIPSLLLF
;
A
#
# COMPACT_ATOMS: atom_id res chain seq x y z
N MET A 1 -10.13 -14.92 30.74
CA MET A 1 -10.59 -16.14 30.03
C MET A 1 -10.92 -15.88 28.56
N ALA A 2 -11.75 -14.87 28.23
CA ALA A 2 -12.08 -14.56 26.83
C ALA A 2 -10.83 -14.19 25.97
N SER A 3 -9.89 -13.41 26.52
CA SER A 3 -8.62 -13.08 25.85
C SER A 3 -7.73 -14.29 25.57
N LEU A 4 -7.70 -15.26 26.49
CA LEU A 4 -6.85 -16.46 26.39
C LEU A 4 -7.43 -17.47 25.39
N LEU A 5 -8.76 -17.56 25.29
CA LEU A 5 -9.46 -18.33 24.27
C LEU A 5 -9.32 -17.71 22.87
N LEU A 6 -9.34 -16.38 22.78
CA LEU A 6 -9.08 -15.62 21.55
C LEU A 6 -7.63 -15.78 21.08
N GLU A 7 -6.67 -15.72 21.99
CA GLU A 7 -5.26 -15.97 21.68
C GLU A 7 -5.04 -17.41 21.20
N GLN A 8 -5.74 -18.39 21.79
CA GLN A 8 -5.70 -19.77 21.31
C GLN A 8 -6.37 -19.96 19.95
N GLN A 9 -7.51 -19.29 19.68
CA GLN A 9 -8.18 -19.34 18.38
C GLN A 9 -7.36 -18.67 17.27
N GLU A 10 -6.72 -17.52 17.55
CA GLU A 10 -5.89 -16.83 16.57
C GLU A 10 -4.56 -17.57 16.35
N ARG A 11 -3.97 -18.18 17.39
CA ARG A 11 -2.83 -19.11 17.24
C ARG A 11 -3.22 -20.35 16.41
N LEU A 12 -4.40 -20.92 16.64
CA LEU A 12 -4.92 -22.02 15.81
C LEU A 12 -5.14 -21.57 14.37
N ARG A 13 -5.67 -20.37 14.15
CA ARG A 13 -5.83 -19.78 12.83
C ARG A 13 -4.48 -19.55 12.16
N GLN A 14 -3.47 -19.03 12.86
CA GLN A 14 -2.11 -18.87 12.34
C GLN A 14 -1.47 -20.21 11.98
N VAL A 15 -1.64 -21.25 12.81
CA VAL A 15 -1.16 -22.60 12.51
C VAL A 15 -1.91 -23.19 11.31
N VAL A 16 -3.22 -22.93 11.17
CA VAL A 16 -4.02 -23.35 10.03
C VAL A 16 -3.65 -22.56 8.77
N ASP A 17 -3.35 -21.27 8.88
CA ASP A 17 -2.89 -20.41 7.78
C ASP A 17 -1.46 -20.79 7.36
N GLU A 18 -0.55 -21.09 8.30
CA GLU A 18 0.78 -21.67 8.02
C GLU A 18 0.68 -23.07 7.41
N CYS A 19 -0.23 -23.91 7.90
CA CYS A 19 -0.53 -25.21 7.30
C CYS A 19 -1.24 -25.06 5.95
N LEU A 20 -2.00 -24.00 5.69
CA LEU A 20 -2.56 -23.65 4.39
C LEU A 20 -1.49 -23.09 3.47
N VAL A 21 -0.51 -22.36 3.96
CA VAL A 21 0.67 -21.93 3.20
C VAL A 21 1.53 -23.14 2.84
N ARG A 22 1.80 -24.04 3.78
CA ARG A 22 2.52 -25.30 3.54
C ARG A 22 1.72 -26.27 2.69
N SER A 23 0.40 -26.38 2.88
CA SER A 23 -0.44 -27.27 2.08
C SER A 23 -0.77 -26.69 0.71
N ASN A 24 -0.88 -25.37 0.53
CA ASN A 24 -0.91 -24.74 -0.79
C ASN A 24 0.46 -24.82 -1.48
N ALA A 25 1.57 -24.80 -0.74
CA ALA A 25 2.89 -25.10 -1.29
C ALA A 25 3.00 -26.58 -1.72
N LEU A 26 2.41 -27.52 -0.96
CA LEU A 26 2.35 -28.96 -1.29
C LEU A 26 1.27 -29.32 -2.34
N LEU A 27 0.18 -28.56 -2.44
CA LEU A 27 -0.89 -28.72 -3.44
C LEU A 27 -0.55 -27.98 -4.75
N ALA A 28 0.30 -26.94 -4.69
CA ALA A 28 0.95 -26.37 -5.87
C ALA A 28 1.86 -27.38 -6.59
N ASP A 29 2.36 -28.41 -5.88
CA ASP A 29 3.10 -29.52 -6.48
C ASP A 29 2.19 -30.58 -7.13
N LEU A 30 0.86 -30.57 -6.89
CA LEU A 30 -0.04 -31.66 -7.31
C LEU A 30 -1.26 -31.24 -8.17
N CYS A 31 -1.61 -29.95 -8.26
CA CYS A 31 -2.73 -29.48 -9.09
C CYS A 31 -2.26 -28.42 -10.09
N GLY A 32 -2.33 -28.75 -11.38
CA GLY A 32 -1.87 -27.91 -12.48
C GLY A 32 -2.64 -26.60 -12.62
N ASP A 33 -2.05 -25.52 -12.11
CA ASP A 33 -2.26 -24.15 -12.59
C ASP A 33 -0.94 -23.38 -12.39
N PRO A 34 -0.12 -23.18 -13.45
CA PRO A 34 1.30 -22.83 -13.31
C PRO A 34 1.59 -21.35 -13.00
N PHE A 35 0.57 -20.60 -12.55
CA PHE A 35 0.72 -19.23 -12.05
C PHE A 35 0.41 -19.09 -10.55
N ASP A 36 -0.05 -20.16 -9.89
CA ASP A 36 -0.29 -20.17 -8.43
C ASP A 36 0.85 -20.91 -7.66
N SER A 37 1.94 -21.34 -8.33
CA SER A 37 3.12 -21.94 -7.67
C SER A 37 4.04 -20.89 -7.04
N ALA A 38 3.75 -20.54 -5.78
CA ALA A 38 4.63 -19.78 -4.90
C ALA A 38 5.85 -20.58 -4.37
N SER A 39 6.21 -21.71 -4.98
CA SER A 39 7.45 -22.45 -4.69
C SER A 39 8.42 -22.30 -5.86
N SER A 40 9.46 -21.48 -5.65
CA SER A 40 10.60 -21.18 -6.54
C SER A 40 10.45 -20.07 -7.61
N LEU A 41 9.47 -19.18 -7.51
CA LEU A 41 9.70 -17.81 -8.00
C LEU A 41 10.85 -17.24 -7.15
N PRO A 42 11.98 -16.80 -7.71
CA PRO A 42 12.92 -16.01 -6.94
C PRO A 42 12.15 -14.78 -6.49
N ALA A 43 11.72 -14.80 -5.22
CA ALA A 43 11.36 -13.62 -4.46
C ALA A 43 12.33 -12.55 -4.91
N SER A 44 11.82 -11.43 -5.43
CA SER A 44 12.63 -10.28 -5.85
C SER A 44 13.85 -10.21 -4.94
N SER A 45 14.95 -10.76 -5.47
CA SER A 45 16.21 -10.77 -4.78
C SER A 45 16.61 -9.33 -4.97
N GLY A 46 16.46 -8.56 -3.89
CA GLY A 46 16.95 -7.20 -3.85
C GLY A 46 18.34 -7.21 -4.47
N SER A 47 18.52 -6.33 -5.45
CA SER A 47 19.78 -6.07 -6.12
C SER A 47 20.46 -7.30 -6.74
N ASP A 48 20.42 -7.41 -8.07
CA ASP A 48 21.70 -7.59 -8.75
C ASP A 48 22.32 -6.19 -8.85
N PRO A 49 23.21 -5.77 -7.93
CA PRO A 49 23.91 -4.49 -8.05
C PRO A 49 24.80 -4.46 -9.31
N VAL A 50 25.03 -5.63 -9.93
CA VAL A 50 25.85 -5.82 -11.11
C VAL A 50 25.01 -6.50 -12.18
N ARG A 51 24.63 -5.75 -13.22
CA ARG A 51 24.05 -6.31 -14.43
C ARG A 51 25.15 -6.64 -15.42
N LEU A 52 25.30 -7.91 -15.78
CA LEU A 52 26.23 -8.32 -16.82
C LEU A 52 25.64 -8.03 -18.21
N HIS A 53 26.33 -7.22 -18.99
CA HIS A 53 26.04 -6.97 -20.40
C HIS A 53 27.14 -7.60 -21.25
N VAL A 54 26.75 -8.37 -22.27
CA VAL A 54 27.69 -9.06 -23.16
C VAL A 54 27.22 -8.88 -24.59
N GLU A 55 28.14 -8.43 -25.43
CA GLU A 55 27.96 -8.26 -26.86
C GLU A 55 29.24 -8.72 -27.58
N PRO A 56 29.15 -9.55 -28.63
CA PRO A 56 30.32 -9.96 -29.39
C PRO A 56 30.80 -8.81 -30.27
N VAL A 57 31.85 -8.12 -29.82
CA VAL A 57 32.47 -6.99 -30.53
C VAL A 57 33.72 -7.46 -31.28
N GLU A 58 33.94 -6.91 -32.48
CA GLU A 58 35.14 -7.11 -33.27
C GLU A 58 35.99 -5.84 -33.25
N HIS A 59 37.27 -5.97 -32.88
CA HIS A 59 38.22 -4.85 -32.85
C HIS A 59 39.23 -4.89 -34.02
N SER A 60 39.20 -5.93 -34.84
CA SER A 60 40.12 -6.06 -35.97
C SER A 60 39.68 -5.19 -37.15
N HIS A 61 40.65 -4.63 -37.88
CA HIS A 61 40.36 -3.85 -39.08
C HIS A 61 39.80 -4.76 -40.20
N LEU A 62 38.85 -4.23 -40.98
CA LEU A 62 38.24 -4.92 -42.13
C LEU A 62 39.27 -5.47 -43.14
N SER A 63 40.40 -4.77 -43.31
CA SER A 63 41.50 -5.19 -44.18
C SER A 63 42.21 -6.47 -43.71
N LEU A 64 42.25 -6.74 -42.41
CA LEU A 64 42.81 -7.95 -41.82
C LEU A 64 41.83 -9.12 -41.92
N LEU A 65 40.53 -8.84 -41.76
CA LEU A 65 39.46 -9.84 -41.84
C LEU A 65 39.28 -10.41 -43.25
N LEU A 66 39.52 -9.61 -44.30
CA LEU A 66 39.21 -9.96 -45.68
C LEU A 66 40.44 -10.30 -46.54
N GLN A 67 41.51 -10.81 -45.95
CA GLN A 67 42.68 -11.26 -46.72
C GLN A 67 42.33 -12.48 -47.59
N SER A 68 42.44 -12.35 -48.91
CA SER A 68 42.25 -13.46 -49.85
C SER A 68 43.22 -13.36 -51.03
N ASP A 69 43.47 -14.50 -51.69
CA ASP A 69 44.37 -14.60 -52.84
C ASP A 69 43.88 -13.76 -54.04
N ASN A 70 42.58 -13.46 -54.09
CA ASN A 70 41.97 -12.62 -55.12
C ASN A 70 41.72 -11.20 -54.59
N VAL A 71 42.71 -10.34 -54.80
CA VAL A 71 42.70 -8.94 -54.34
C VAL A 71 41.50 -8.15 -54.88
N ALA A 72 41.03 -8.44 -56.09
CA ALA A 72 39.89 -7.74 -56.68
C ALA A 72 38.58 -8.06 -55.95
N VAL A 73 38.33 -9.34 -55.67
CA VAL A 73 37.15 -9.79 -54.90
C VAL A 73 37.20 -9.28 -53.46
N SER A 74 38.37 -9.37 -52.81
CA SER A 74 38.57 -8.86 -51.44
C SER A 74 38.25 -7.37 -51.35
N LYS A 75 38.81 -6.54 -52.26
CA LYS A 75 38.53 -5.10 -52.30
C LYS A 75 37.06 -4.80 -52.54
N PHE A 76 36.40 -5.51 -53.47
CA PHE A 76 34.99 -5.29 -53.78
C PHE A 76 34.08 -5.56 -52.57
N VAL A 77 34.27 -6.70 -51.89
CA VAL A 77 33.50 -7.05 -50.69
C VAL A 77 33.82 -6.10 -49.54
N MET A 78 35.08 -5.70 -49.38
CA MET A 78 35.54 -4.81 -48.31
C MET A 78 34.85 -3.44 -48.38
N VAL A 79 34.85 -2.82 -49.56
CA VAL A 79 34.26 -1.49 -49.75
C VAL A 79 32.75 -1.52 -49.51
N LEU A 80 32.03 -2.49 -50.09
CA LEU A 80 30.59 -2.65 -49.85
C LEU A 80 30.26 -2.94 -48.38
N SER A 81 31.07 -3.77 -47.72
CA SER A 81 30.83 -4.14 -46.33
C SER A 81 31.15 -3.00 -45.37
N TYR A 82 32.13 -2.16 -45.68
CA TYR A 82 32.44 -0.96 -44.91
C TYR A 82 31.22 -0.03 -44.84
N ASP A 83 30.63 0.30 -45.99
CA ASP A 83 29.47 1.20 -46.04
C ASP A 83 28.25 0.58 -45.32
N CYS A 84 28.00 -0.72 -45.49
CA CYS A 84 26.90 -1.41 -44.80
C CYS A 84 27.07 -1.43 -43.27
N ILE A 85 28.29 -1.69 -42.79
CA ILE A 85 28.60 -1.70 -41.34
C ILE A 85 28.45 -0.30 -40.77
N GLU A 86 28.95 0.71 -41.48
CA GLU A 86 28.90 2.09 -41.03
C GLU A 86 27.46 2.62 -40.95
N ILE A 87 26.62 2.32 -41.94
CA ILE A 87 25.18 2.64 -41.89
C ILE A 87 24.53 1.99 -40.66
N SER A 88 24.81 0.72 -40.41
CA SER A 88 24.24 0.01 -39.26
C SER A 88 24.71 0.61 -37.92
N ASN A 89 25.98 1.02 -37.82
CA ASN A 89 26.51 1.70 -36.63
C ASN A 89 25.81 3.05 -36.38
N LEU A 90 25.65 3.86 -37.42
CA LEU A 90 24.99 5.17 -37.33
C LEU A 90 23.49 5.02 -37.03
N SER A 91 22.83 4.00 -37.59
CA SER A 91 21.44 3.64 -37.28
C SER A 91 21.26 3.24 -35.81
N ASN A 92 22.18 2.43 -35.27
CA ASN A 92 22.21 2.07 -33.85
C ASN A 92 22.49 3.28 -32.95
N LEU A 93 23.36 4.20 -33.37
CA LEU A 93 23.63 5.45 -32.64
C LEU A 93 22.39 6.36 -32.60
N ALA A 94 21.72 6.54 -33.74
CA ALA A 94 20.51 7.35 -33.85
C ALA A 94 19.37 6.78 -33.00
N SER A 95 19.17 5.46 -33.02
CA SER A 95 18.12 4.80 -32.24
C SER A 95 18.34 4.85 -30.72
N ARG A 96 19.58 4.70 -30.26
CA ARG A 96 19.90 4.70 -28.82
C ARG A 96 19.88 6.11 -28.22
N ASN A 97 20.44 7.10 -28.94
CA ASN A 97 20.70 8.43 -28.40
C ASN A 97 19.71 9.48 -28.93
N LEU A 98 19.56 9.61 -30.25
CA LEU A 98 18.87 10.75 -30.86
C LEU A 98 17.35 10.66 -30.74
N TYR A 99 16.74 9.50 -31.06
CA TYR A 99 15.28 9.40 -31.19
C TYR A 99 14.55 9.76 -29.89
N ARG A 100 14.98 9.22 -28.75
CA ARG A 100 14.34 9.46 -27.45
C ARG A 100 14.52 10.90 -26.99
N GLN A 101 15.71 11.47 -27.18
CA GLN A 101 16.04 12.84 -26.75
C GLN A 101 15.31 13.89 -27.58
N LEU A 102 15.32 13.77 -28.91
CA LEU A 102 14.57 14.67 -29.80
C LEU A 102 13.07 14.57 -29.56
N HIS A 103 12.57 13.36 -29.29
CA HIS A 103 11.16 13.16 -29.01
C HIS A 103 10.71 13.83 -27.71
N LEU A 104 11.52 13.74 -26.64
CA LEU A 104 11.22 14.30 -25.33
C LEU A 104 11.73 15.74 -25.15
N PHE A 105 12.31 16.34 -26.20
CA PHE A 105 12.82 17.70 -26.12
C PHE A 105 11.70 18.69 -25.78
N GLY A 106 11.90 19.47 -24.71
CA GLY A 106 10.91 20.42 -24.19
C GLY A 106 9.74 19.77 -23.43
N HIS A 107 9.74 18.45 -23.23
CA HIS A 107 8.65 17.74 -22.53
C HIS A 107 8.62 18.06 -21.04
N ARG A 108 7.41 18.30 -20.50
CA ARG A 108 7.19 18.69 -19.09
C ARG A 108 6.03 17.89 -18.47
N SER A 109 6.06 17.77 -17.14
CA SER A 109 5.07 17.00 -16.35
C SER A 109 3.64 17.54 -16.47
N SER A 110 3.49 18.87 -16.61
CA SER A 110 2.22 19.58 -16.74
C SER A 110 2.27 20.61 -17.89
N PRO A 111 1.32 20.56 -18.85
CA PRO A 111 1.26 21.51 -19.96
C PRO A 111 0.82 22.94 -19.56
N GLN A 112 0.39 23.13 -18.32
CA GLN A 112 -0.15 24.41 -17.80
C GLN A 112 0.89 25.29 -17.08
N GLU A 113 2.13 24.82 -16.90
CA GLU A 113 3.18 25.66 -16.33
C GLU A 113 3.57 26.75 -17.33
N VAL A 114 3.27 28.01 -16.99
CA VAL A 114 3.68 29.17 -17.77
C VAL A 114 5.20 29.25 -17.73
N LEU A 115 5.83 29.16 -18.90
CA LEU A 115 7.26 29.38 -19.06
C LEU A 115 7.62 30.81 -18.64
N LEU A 116 8.58 30.95 -17.73
CA LEU A 116 9.25 32.22 -17.54
C LEU A 116 9.92 32.64 -18.86
N GLU A 117 9.92 33.93 -19.14
CA GLU A 117 10.59 34.48 -20.32
C GLU A 117 12.09 34.15 -20.27
N GLY A 118 12.64 33.56 -21.35
CA GLY A 118 14.04 33.15 -21.42
C GLY A 118 14.31 31.64 -21.19
N GLU A 119 13.43 30.94 -20.47
CA GLU A 119 13.54 29.48 -20.25
C GLU A 119 13.60 28.64 -21.54
N PRO A 120 12.79 28.89 -22.59
CA PRO A 120 12.89 28.09 -23.81
C PRO A 120 14.20 28.33 -24.58
N GLN A 121 14.73 29.55 -24.54
CA GLN A 121 16.04 29.87 -25.14
C GLN A 121 17.17 29.18 -24.37
N LYS A 122 17.12 29.19 -23.04
CA LYS A 122 18.08 28.49 -22.19
C LYS A 122 18.05 26.98 -22.43
N ALA A 123 16.86 26.38 -22.45
CA ALA A 123 16.69 24.96 -22.72
C ALA A 123 17.23 24.57 -24.10
N PHE A 124 17.02 25.40 -25.12
CA PHE A 124 17.61 25.19 -26.45
C PHE A 124 19.14 25.29 -26.40
N GLY A 125 19.69 26.32 -25.77
CA GLY A 125 21.14 26.51 -25.61
C GLY A 125 21.83 25.35 -24.89
N GLU A 126 21.25 24.84 -23.79
CA GLU A 126 21.77 23.66 -23.07
C GLU A 126 21.75 22.39 -23.93
N SER A 127 20.80 22.30 -24.86
CA SER A 127 20.63 21.18 -25.79
C SER A 127 21.39 21.33 -27.12
N LEU A 128 22.20 22.37 -27.30
CA LEU A 128 22.89 22.61 -28.57
C LEU A 128 23.80 21.42 -28.96
N SER A 129 24.39 20.74 -27.97
CA SER A 129 25.19 19.52 -28.17
C SER A 129 24.41 18.38 -28.84
N LEU A 130 23.11 18.21 -28.50
CA LEU A 130 22.23 17.23 -29.14
C LEU A 130 22.01 17.56 -30.62
N PHE A 131 21.73 18.82 -30.94
CA PHE A 131 21.51 19.24 -32.33
C PHE A 131 22.80 19.19 -33.16
N MET A 132 23.96 19.41 -32.53
CA MET A 132 25.26 19.18 -33.17
C MET A 132 25.51 17.70 -33.45
N GLN A 133 25.19 16.81 -32.51
CA GLN A 133 25.26 15.36 -32.74
C GLN A 133 24.29 14.91 -33.84
N LEU A 134 23.08 15.48 -33.89
CA LEU A 134 22.13 15.25 -34.97
C LEU A 134 22.73 15.66 -36.32
N ARG A 135 23.34 16.84 -36.40
CA ARG A 135 24.01 17.34 -37.60
C ARG A 135 25.17 16.43 -38.03
N GLU A 136 26.06 16.07 -37.12
CA GLU A 136 27.18 15.17 -37.43
C GLU A 136 26.71 13.81 -37.94
N THR A 137 25.73 13.21 -37.25
CA THR A 137 25.19 11.89 -37.61
C THR A 137 24.50 11.92 -38.97
N THR A 138 23.72 12.97 -39.26
CA THR A 138 23.00 13.10 -40.53
C THR A 138 23.92 13.38 -41.71
N ILE A 139 24.95 14.22 -41.55
CA ILE A 139 25.97 14.48 -42.57
C ILE A 139 26.75 13.19 -42.85
N ARG A 140 27.26 12.52 -41.81
CA ARG A 140 28.02 11.29 -41.96
C ARG A 140 27.19 10.17 -42.59
N MET A 141 25.93 10.02 -42.19
CA MET A 141 25.00 9.06 -42.80
C MET A 141 24.76 9.39 -44.28
N ARG A 142 24.59 10.67 -44.62
CA ARG A 142 24.41 11.12 -46.00
C ARG A 142 25.62 10.79 -46.87
N ASP A 143 26.84 11.05 -46.39
CA ASP A 143 28.07 10.78 -47.14
C ASP A 143 28.23 9.29 -47.41
N VAL A 144 27.98 8.44 -46.41
CA VAL A 144 28.05 6.98 -46.55
C VAL A 144 26.96 6.45 -47.49
N LEU A 145 25.72 6.95 -47.40
CA LEU A 145 24.67 6.57 -48.34
C LEU A 145 24.98 7.05 -49.76
N GLY A 146 25.54 8.25 -49.91
CA GLY A 146 26.00 8.79 -51.20
C GLY A 146 27.07 7.89 -51.84
N ASN A 147 28.05 7.45 -51.05
CA ASN A 147 29.08 6.50 -51.49
C ASN A 147 28.48 5.16 -51.91
N LEU A 148 27.61 4.58 -51.07
CA LEU A 148 26.95 3.32 -51.38
C LEU A 148 26.07 3.42 -52.64
N LEU A 149 25.34 4.52 -52.80
CA LEU A 149 24.52 4.80 -53.99
C LEU A 149 25.36 4.91 -55.25
N GLN A 150 26.48 5.64 -55.21
CA GLN A 150 27.39 5.77 -56.36
C GLN A 150 28.00 4.41 -56.73
N GLN A 151 28.41 3.62 -55.73
CA GLN A 151 28.92 2.27 -55.94
C GLN A 151 27.86 1.37 -56.57
N LEU A 152 26.65 1.30 -56.01
CA LEU A 152 25.56 0.51 -56.57
C LEU A 152 25.19 1.00 -57.98
N ASN A 153 25.10 2.31 -58.22
CA ASN A 153 24.82 2.85 -59.55
C ASN A 153 25.90 2.42 -60.56
N SER A 154 27.18 2.48 -60.19
CA SER A 154 28.29 2.03 -61.04
C SER A 154 28.22 0.53 -61.36
N VAL A 155 27.89 -0.31 -60.36
CA VAL A 155 27.77 -1.77 -60.51
C VAL A 155 26.62 -2.16 -61.43
N TYR A 156 25.50 -1.44 -61.37
CA TYR A 156 24.30 -1.71 -62.17
C TYR A 156 24.27 -0.98 -63.52
N SER A 157 25.19 -0.03 -63.76
CA SER A 157 25.26 0.75 -65.01
C SER A 157 25.74 -0.09 -66.19
N LEU A 158 25.10 0.10 -67.34
CA LEU A 158 25.38 -0.59 -68.61
C LEU A 158 26.46 0.08 -69.47
N ARG A 159 26.93 1.28 -69.08
CA ARG A 159 27.59 2.20 -70.02
C ARG A 159 29.04 1.83 -70.36
N ASP A 160 29.74 0.99 -69.59
CA ASP A 160 31.11 0.57 -69.92
C ASP A 160 31.38 -0.93 -69.74
N LYS A 161 31.79 -1.60 -70.82
CA LYS A 161 32.34 -2.98 -70.76
C LYS A 161 33.67 -3.05 -69.99
N ASN A 162 34.34 -1.92 -69.81
CA ASN A 162 35.65 -1.80 -69.18
C ASN A 162 35.58 -1.52 -67.66
N VAL A 163 34.40 -1.22 -67.11
CA VAL A 163 34.18 -0.84 -65.70
C VAL A 163 33.27 -1.86 -65.00
N ARG A 164 33.38 -3.15 -65.35
CA ARG A 164 32.79 -4.21 -64.53
C ARG A 164 33.76 -4.55 -63.40
N PRO A 165 33.40 -4.40 -62.13
CA PRO A 165 34.30 -4.74 -61.02
C PRO A 165 34.70 -6.23 -61.02
N LEU A 166 33.82 -7.09 -61.56
CA LEU A 166 34.07 -8.51 -61.81
C LEU A 166 33.54 -8.90 -63.21
N ASN A 167 34.43 -9.35 -64.10
CA ASN A 167 34.08 -9.78 -65.47
C ASN A 167 33.16 -11.02 -65.49
N SER A 168 33.12 -11.75 -64.37
CA SER A 168 32.39 -12.99 -64.14
C SER A 168 30.87 -12.83 -63.96
N ILE A 169 30.36 -11.62 -63.71
CA ILE A 169 28.97 -11.41 -63.26
C ILE A 169 28.08 -10.77 -64.35
N LYS A 170 26.91 -11.38 -64.62
CA LYS A 170 25.92 -10.87 -65.59
C LYS A 170 24.73 -10.16 -64.94
N ASN A 171 24.24 -10.64 -63.80
CA ASN A 171 23.08 -10.09 -63.06
C ASN A 171 23.39 -10.08 -61.55
N LEU A 172 23.96 -8.98 -61.05
CA LEU A 172 24.27 -8.84 -59.62
C LEU A 172 22.98 -8.63 -58.81
N LYS A 173 22.84 -9.34 -57.69
CA LYS A 173 21.76 -9.18 -56.70
C LYS A 173 22.36 -8.88 -55.33
N LEU A 174 22.59 -7.59 -55.03
CA LEU A 174 23.17 -7.13 -53.76
C LEU A 174 22.09 -6.84 -52.71
N ARG A 175 21.38 -7.88 -52.26
CA ARG A 175 20.25 -7.72 -51.32
C ARG A 175 20.67 -7.00 -50.04
N THR A 176 21.73 -7.43 -49.37
CA THR A 176 22.19 -6.82 -48.09
C THR A 176 22.57 -5.34 -48.26
N ALA A 177 23.17 -4.96 -49.40
CA ALA A 177 23.50 -3.56 -49.67
C ALA A 177 22.25 -2.69 -49.89
N PHE A 178 21.22 -3.20 -50.58
CA PHE A 178 19.94 -2.50 -50.72
C PHE A 178 19.17 -2.43 -49.39
N GLU A 179 19.22 -3.48 -48.56
CA GLU A 179 18.65 -3.47 -47.21
C GLU A 179 19.35 -2.43 -46.32
N ALA A 180 20.69 -2.31 -46.39
CA ALA A 180 21.46 -1.29 -45.68
C ALA A 180 21.13 0.13 -46.19
N LEU A 181 21.00 0.32 -47.51
CA LEU A 181 20.53 1.59 -48.09
C LEU A 181 19.14 1.97 -47.55
N GLY A 182 18.21 1.02 -47.50
CA GLY A 182 16.89 1.20 -46.91
C GLY A 182 16.93 1.50 -45.42
N GLU A 183 17.88 0.91 -44.67
CA GLU A 183 18.10 1.20 -43.26
C GLU A 183 18.51 2.66 -43.03
N GLY A 184 19.53 3.15 -43.75
CA GLY A 184 19.95 4.55 -43.62
C GLY A 184 18.86 5.54 -44.03
N LEU A 185 18.10 5.24 -45.09
CA LEU A 185 16.97 6.06 -45.50
C LEU A 185 15.83 6.06 -44.47
N ALA A 186 15.58 4.93 -43.80
CA ALA A 186 14.57 4.83 -42.75
C ALA A 186 14.92 5.71 -41.53
N VAL A 187 16.20 5.89 -41.20
CA VAL A 187 16.63 6.83 -40.14
C VAL A 187 16.15 8.25 -40.44
N PHE A 188 16.30 8.73 -41.68
CA PHE A 188 15.83 10.06 -42.06
C PHE A 188 14.32 10.20 -41.96
N LEU A 189 13.55 9.20 -42.44
CA LEU A 189 12.09 9.23 -42.33
C LEU A 189 11.60 9.28 -40.88
N ILE A 190 12.28 8.56 -39.99
CA ILE A 190 11.94 8.54 -38.56
C ILE A 190 12.31 9.87 -37.91
N LEU A 191 13.48 10.43 -38.21
CA LEU A 191 13.88 11.74 -37.71
C LEU A 191 12.91 12.84 -38.19
N ASP A 192 12.54 12.85 -39.46
CA ASP A 192 11.55 13.80 -40.01
C ASP A 192 10.21 13.69 -39.28
N GLU A 193 9.73 12.48 -39.01
CA GLU A 193 8.47 12.28 -38.30
C GLU A 193 8.58 12.68 -36.82
N ILE A 194 9.71 12.42 -36.15
CA ILE A 194 9.95 12.86 -34.76
C ILE A 194 9.98 14.39 -34.68
N ILE A 195 10.70 15.05 -35.59
CA ILE A 195 10.81 16.52 -35.64
C ILE A 195 9.45 17.15 -35.94
N LYS A 196 8.68 16.56 -36.87
CA LYS A 196 7.34 17.02 -37.22
C LYS A 196 6.36 16.90 -36.05
N GLN A 197 6.46 15.82 -35.27
CA GLN A 197 5.58 15.59 -34.12
C GLN A 197 5.95 16.47 -32.91
N ASN A 198 7.21 16.91 -32.78
CA ASN A 198 7.65 17.78 -31.68
C ASN A 198 7.67 19.27 -32.09
N ALA A 199 6.57 19.97 -31.82
CA ALA A 199 6.45 21.40 -32.10
C ALA A 199 7.44 22.29 -31.31
N HIS A 200 7.98 21.81 -30.19
CA HIS A 200 8.88 22.61 -29.34
C HIS A 200 10.23 22.88 -30.00
N ILE A 201 10.76 21.95 -30.80
CA ILE A 201 12.07 22.11 -31.45
C ILE A 201 12.09 23.37 -32.32
N LYS A 202 11.14 23.48 -33.26
CA LYS A 202 11.06 24.63 -34.18
C LYS A 202 10.73 25.93 -33.44
N SER A 203 9.84 25.86 -32.45
CA SER A 203 9.48 27.03 -31.64
C SER A 203 10.67 27.57 -30.85
N TYR A 204 11.41 26.71 -30.14
CA TYR A 204 12.51 27.13 -29.27
C TYR A 204 13.71 27.60 -30.09
N LEU A 205 14.00 26.95 -31.21
CA LEU A 205 15.00 27.40 -32.18
C LEU A 205 14.71 28.83 -32.67
N SER A 206 13.46 29.12 -33.06
CA SER A 206 13.09 30.47 -33.52
C SER A 206 13.22 31.54 -32.43
N LEU A 207 12.92 31.18 -31.17
CA LEU A 207 13.08 32.07 -30.03
C LEU A 207 14.55 32.30 -29.69
N PHE A 208 15.39 31.27 -29.83
CA PHE A 208 16.83 31.33 -29.61
C PHE A 208 17.52 32.17 -30.70
N SER A 209 17.19 31.94 -31.97
CA SER A 209 17.66 32.75 -33.11
C SER A 209 17.28 34.23 -32.95
N ARG A 210 16.04 34.53 -32.53
CA ARG A 210 15.62 35.90 -32.21
C ARG A 210 16.39 36.52 -31.03
N MET A 211 16.75 35.73 -30.03
CA MET A 211 17.57 36.18 -28.90
C MET A 211 19.00 36.49 -29.35
N LEU A 212 19.64 35.62 -30.14
CA LEU A 212 20.97 35.87 -30.69
C LEU A 212 21.02 37.16 -31.50
N ASN A 213 20.02 37.41 -32.34
CA ASN A 213 19.89 38.66 -33.09
C ASN A 213 19.81 39.90 -32.19
N LYS A 214 19.17 39.80 -31.01
CA LYS A 214 19.14 40.91 -30.03
C LYS A 214 20.49 41.09 -29.34
N VAL A 215 21.14 40.00 -28.94
CA VAL A 215 22.48 40.05 -28.32
C VAL A 215 23.52 40.66 -29.28
N LYS A 216 23.42 40.36 -30.58
CA LYS A 216 24.26 40.98 -31.63
C LYS A 216 24.10 42.50 -31.74
N LEU A 217 22.94 43.06 -31.35
CA LEU A 217 22.68 44.50 -31.37
C LEU A 217 23.19 45.21 -30.10
N GLU A 218 23.43 44.47 -29.01
CA GLU A 218 23.74 44.98 -27.66
C GLU A 218 25.05 44.37 -27.11
N LEU A 219 26.10 44.30 -27.93
CA LEU A 219 27.36 43.61 -27.63
C LEU A 219 28.08 44.14 -26.37
N ASP A 220 28.09 45.46 -26.16
CA ASP A 220 28.79 46.11 -25.05
C ASP A 220 28.21 45.74 -23.67
N THR A 221 26.96 45.29 -23.63
CA THR A 221 26.22 44.98 -22.40
C THR A 221 26.43 43.57 -21.86
N PHE A 222 26.89 42.63 -22.71
CA PHE A 222 26.98 41.20 -22.37
C PHE A 222 28.41 40.65 -22.29
N ASP A 223 29.43 41.43 -22.64
CA ASP A 223 30.86 41.07 -22.56
C ASP A 223 31.20 39.75 -23.29
N ILE A 224 30.68 39.59 -24.51
CA ILE A 224 30.85 38.38 -25.35
C ILE A 224 31.75 38.70 -26.55
N ASN A 225 32.70 37.80 -26.86
CA ASN A 225 33.51 37.87 -28.08
C ASN A 225 32.63 37.76 -29.34
N VAL A 226 32.83 38.68 -30.28
CA VAL A 226 32.08 38.73 -31.56
C VAL A 226 32.30 37.46 -32.39
N GLU A 227 33.53 36.92 -32.38
CA GLU A 227 33.88 35.69 -33.12
C GLU A 227 33.10 34.47 -32.64
N ASP A 228 32.98 34.30 -31.31
CA ASP A 228 32.24 33.18 -30.71
C ASP A 228 30.74 33.27 -31.02
N LEU A 229 30.18 34.49 -31.01
CA LEU A 229 28.78 34.73 -31.33
C LEU A 229 28.46 34.47 -32.80
N ASP A 230 29.38 34.80 -33.71
CA ASP A 230 29.24 34.51 -35.13
C ASP A 230 29.33 33.02 -35.45
N LEU A 231 30.19 32.27 -34.73
CA LEU A 231 30.25 30.81 -34.84
C LEU A 231 28.93 30.16 -34.40
N ILE A 232 28.35 30.61 -33.28
CA ILE A 232 27.06 30.10 -32.79
C ILE A 232 25.94 30.41 -33.79
N ASP A 233 25.92 31.63 -34.35
CA ASP A 233 24.91 32.03 -35.34
C ASP A 233 25.02 31.21 -36.64
N GLN A 234 26.23 30.93 -37.11
CA GLN A 234 26.46 30.01 -38.24
C GLN A 234 25.95 28.60 -37.94
N VAL A 235 26.24 28.07 -36.74
CA VAL A 235 25.77 26.74 -36.31
C VAL A 235 24.24 26.69 -36.24
N VAL A 236 23.60 27.73 -35.68
CA VAL A 236 22.13 27.81 -35.60
C VAL A 236 21.52 27.91 -36.99
N GLY A 237 22.10 28.71 -37.89
CA GLY A 237 21.65 28.80 -39.28
C GLY A 237 21.79 27.46 -40.03
N ASP A 238 22.84 26.70 -39.77
CA ASP A 238 23.00 25.35 -40.31
C ASP A 238 21.97 24.36 -39.74
N ILE A 239 21.66 24.45 -38.44
CA ILE A 239 20.63 23.64 -37.79
C ILE A 239 19.23 24.00 -38.32
N GLU A 240 18.93 25.29 -38.53
CA GLU A 240 17.69 25.75 -39.16
C GLU A 240 17.51 25.13 -40.55
N LYS A 241 18.55 25.15 -41.39
CA LYS A 241 18.55 24.50 -42.72
C LYS A 241 18.33 23.00 -42.62
N LEU A 242 18.98 22.33 -41.66
CA LEU A 242 18.86 20.89 -41.46
C LEU A 242 17.43 20.50 -41.04
N LEU A 243 16.81 21.28 -40.16
CA LEU A 243 15.45 21.03 -39.65
C LEU A 243 14.35 21.41 -40.65
N GLU A 244 14.65 22.27 -41.63
CA GLU A 244 13.71 22.68 -42.69
C GLU A 244 13.39 21.59 -43.72
N TRP A 245 14.13 20.46 -43.75
CA TRP A 245 13.72 19.10 -44.19
C TRP A 245 14.95 18.25 -44.52
N LEU A 246 15.08 17.06 -43.91
CA LEU A 246 16.29 16.23 -44.02
C LEU A 246 16.51 15.58 -45.40
N LEU A 247 15.45 15.44 -46.22
CA LEU A 247 15.47 14.63 -47.46
C LEU A 247 15.30 15.39 -48.79
N HIS A 248 14.67 16.58 -48.85
CA HIS A 248 14.13 17.08 -50.15
C HIS A 248 14.61 18.44 -50.67
N LYS A 249 15.40 19.23 -49.93
CA LYS A 249 15.77 20.59 -50.40
C LYS A 249 17.25 20.96 -50.31
N GLU A 250 18.14 20.03 -49.97
CA GLU A 250 19.58 20.27 -50.13
C GLU A 250 20.08 19.80 -51.50
N SER A 251 20.86 20.66 -52.15
CA SER A 251 21.37 20.54 -53.52
C SER A 251 22.17 19.26 -53.79
N SER A 252 22.78 18.65 -52.76
CA SER A 252 23.64 17.47 -52.90
C SER A 252 22.89 16.16 -53.19
N TRP A 253 21.73 15.95 -52.56
CA TRP A 253 20.89 14.78 -52.86
C TRP A 253 20.30 14.86 -54.27
N GLN A 254 19.93 16.05 -54.73
CA GLN A 254 19.40 16.26 -56.09
C GLN A 254 20.42 15.85 -57.17
N VAL A 255 21.69 16.26 -57.01
CA VAL A 255 22.78 15.85 -57.91
C VAL A 255 22.97 14.33 -57.92
N THR A 256 22.93 13.71 -56.74
CA THR A 256 23.06 12.24 -56.62
C THR A 256 21.85 11.53 -57.24
N MET A 257 20.64 12.10 -57.14
CA MET A 257 19.42 11.53 -57.73
C MET A 257 19.43 11.64 -59.25
N GLU A 258 19.94 12.75 -59.80
CA GLU A 258 20.10 12.93 -61.24
C GLU A 258 21.02 11.87 -61.87
N GLN A 259 22.05 11.44 -61.16
CA GLN A 259 22.96 10.37 -61.62
C GLN A 259 22.31 8.97 -61.67
N VAL A 260 21.25 8.74 -60.89
CA VAL A 260 20.60 7.42 -60.72
C VAL A 260 19.34 7.27 -61.59
N LYS A 261 18.67 8.39 -61.92
CA LYS A 261 17.43 8.43 -62.74
C LYS A 261 17.53 7.63 -64.05
N ASP A 262 18.69 7.65 -64.69
CA ASP A 262 18.92 6.98 -65.99
C ASP A 262 19.09 5.46 -65.89
N ASN A 263 19.32 4.91 -64.69
CA ASN A 263 19.71 3.51 -64.51
C ASN A 263 18.52 2.60 -64.14
N LYS A 264 17.79 2.15 -65.18
CA LYS A 264 16.64 1.24 -65.01
C LYS A 264 16.96 -0.04 -64.25
N ARG A 265 18.15 -0.64 -64.47
CA ARG A 265 18.55 -1.89 -63.80
C ARG A 265 18.74 -1.73 -62.29
N PHE A 266 19.25 -0.58 -61.87
CA PHE A 266 19.37 -0.26 -60.45
C PHE A 266 17.98 -0.11 -59.80
N ILE A 267 17.07 0.61 -60.46
CA ILE A 267 15.69 0.80 -60.00
C ILE A 267 14.94 -0.53 -59.92
N ASP A 268 15.08 -1.39 -60.93
CA ASP A 268 14.52 -2.75 -60.94
C ASP A 268 15.11 -3.60 -59.79
N GLY A 269 16.41 -3.42 -59.50
CA GLY A 269 17.09 -4.03 -58.34
C GLY A 269 16.47 -3.61 -57.00
N CYS A 270 16.18 -2.31 -56.82
CA CYS A 270 15.50 -1.80 -55.63
C CYS A 270 14.10 -2.43 -55.47
N PHE A 271 13.31 -2.45 -56.54
CA PHE A 271 11.97 -3.03 -56.52
C PHE A 271 11.97 -4.55 -56.30
N SER A 272 12.95 -5.27 -56.86
CA SER A 272 13.14 -6.70 -56.60
C SER A 272 13.49 -6.95 -55.12
N CYS A 273 14.34 -6.11 -54.52
CA CYS A 273 14.67 -6.20 -53.10
C CYS A 273 13.44 -5.98 -52.21
N ILE A 274 12.63 -4.96 -52.52
CA ILE A 274 11.37 -4.67 -51.83
C ILE A 274 10.41 -5.86 -51.91
N HIS A 275 10.23 -6.41 -53.11
CA HIS A 275 9.32 -7.52 -53.34
C HIS A 275 9.77 -8.80 -52.63
N GLU A 276 11.04 -9.20 -52.77
CA GLU A 276 11.58 -10.40 -52.11
C GLU A 276 11.59 -10.24 -50.57
N GLY A 277 11.98 -9.07 -50.06
CA GLY A 277 12.03 -8.80 -48.62
C GLY A 277 10.65 -8.78 -47.95
N LEU A 278 9.66 -8.11 -48.56
CA LEU A 278 8.29 -8.09 -48.02
C LEU A 278 7.63 -9.47 -48.08
N LEU A 279 7.83 -10.25 -49.15
CA LEU A 279 7.31 -11.63 -49.22
C LEU A 279 7.90 -12.54 -48.14
N GLU A 280 9.12 -12.27 -47.68
CA GLU A 280 9.76 -13.02 -46.61
C GLU A 280 9.19 -12.66 -45.22
N VAL A 281 8.90 -11.39 -45.00
CA VAL A 281 8.48 -10.83 -43.69
C VAL A 281 6.98 -10.99 -43.45
N LEU A 282 6.14 -10.64 -44.43
CA LEU A 282 4.68 -10.60 -44.28
C LEU A 282 4.06 -11.90 -43.71
N PRO A 283 4.48 -13.12 -44.12
CA PRO A 283 3.91 -14.36 -43.58
C PRO A 283 4.23 -14.63 -42.10
N ARG A 284 5.24 -13.96 -41.53
CA ARG A 284 5.64 -14.13 -40.13
C ARG A 284 4.86 -13.20 -39.20
N LEU A 285 4.41 -12.05 -39.68
CA LEU A 285 3.75 -11.02 -38.88
C LEU A 285 2.47 -11.55 -38.24
N GLY A 286 2.29 -11.28 -36.94
CA GLY A 286 1.13 -11.72 -36.16
C GLY A 286 1.16 -13.21 -35.80
N THR A 287 2.22 -13.95 -36.13
CA THR A 287 2.36 -15.39 -35.83
C THR A 287 3.37 -15.67 -34.71
N TRP A 288 3.49 -16.93 -34.28
CA TRP A 288 4.51 -17.40 -33.32
C TRP A 288 5.95 -17.42 -33.88
N LYS A 289 6.16 -16.84 -35.07
CA LYS A 289 7.46 -16.77 -35.75
C LYS A 289 7.90 -15.32 -36.04
N GLU A 290 7.15 -14.32 -35.59
CA GLU A 290 7.47 -12.91 -35.78
C GLU A 290 8.73 -12.54 -34.98
N LEU A 291 9.79 -12.15 -35.69
CA LEU A 291 11.03 -11.71 -35.06
C LEU A 291 10.93 -10.22 -34.64
N PRO A 292 11.66 -9.78 -33.60
CA PRO A 292 11.60 -8.39 -33.11
C PRO A 292 11.88 -7.34 -34.18
N LEU A 293 12.82 -7.61 -35.10
CA LEU A 293 13.23 -6.67 -36.15
C LEU A 293 12.35 -6.74 -37.41
N ASP A 294 11.39 -7.68 -37.51
CA ASP A 294 10.59 -7.86 -38.72
C ASP A 294 9.76 -6.61 -39.06
N ARG A 295 9.19 -5.93 -38.05
CA ARG A 295 8.46 -4.68 -38.28
C ARG A 295 9.38 -3.51 -38.63
N TRP A 296 10.60 -3.47 -38.07
CA TRP A 296 11.59 -2.46 -38.45
C TRP A 296 11.98 -2.59 -39.93
N LYS A 297 12.18 -3.83 -40.40
CA LYS A 297 12.43 -4.11 -41.82
C LYS A 297 11.33 -3.54 -42.72
N ILE A 298 10.06 -3.53 -42.30
CA ILE A 298 8.99 -2.90 -43.09
C ILE A 298 9.30 -1.42 -43.33
N MET A 299 9.77 -0.68 -42.31
CA MET A 299 10.17 0.72 -42.46
C MET A 299 11.33 0.88 -43.45
N GLN A 300 12.32 -0.02 -43.42
CA GLN A 300 13.46 -0.02 -44.35
C GLN A 300 13.00 -0.19 -45.81
N HIS A 301 12.12 -1.16 -46.08
CA HIS A 301 11.58 -1.39 -47.42
C HIS A 301 10.67 -0.24 -47.89
N MET A 302 9.97 0.41 -46.95
CA MET A 302 9.17 1.61 -47.23
C MET A 302 10.03 2.81 -47.59
N ALA A 303 11.14 3.01 -46.89
CA ALA A 303 12.10 4.07 -47.20
C ALA A 303 12.73 3.84 -48.58
N LEU A 304 13.13 2.61 -48.88
CA LEU A 304 13.65 2.24 -50.19
C LEU A 304 12.60 2.41 -51.31
N PHE A 305 11.32 2.15 -51.02
CA PHE A 305 10.22 2.39 -51.96
C PHE A 305 10.02 3.88 -52.24
N ILE A 306 9.99 4.73 -51.21
CA ILE A 306 9.88 6.19 -51.39
C ILE A 306 11.05 6.69 -52.24
N PHE A 307 12.27 6.29 -51.91
CA PHE A 307 13.46 6.63 -52.69
C PHE A 307 13.39 6.16 -54.15
N SER A 308 13.05 4.90 -54.40
CA SER A 308 13.01 4.36 -55.77
C SER A 308 11.96 5.06 -56.63
N THR A 309 10.87 5.49 -56.01
CA THR A 309 9.82 6.23 -56.72
C THR A 309 10.21 7.68 -57.04
N TYR A 310 10.97 8.35 -56.18
CA TYR A 310 11.60 9.64 -56.50
C TYR A 310 12.62 9.51 -57.63
N ALA A 311 13.44 8.46 -57.62
CA ALA A 311 14.45 8.23 -58.65
C ALA A 311 13.83 7.85 -60.01
N SER A 312 12.69 7.14 -60.03
CA SER A 312 12.06 6.70 -61.28
C SER A 312 11.14 7.77 -61.90
N ALA A 313 10.51 8.62 -61.07
CA ALA A 313 9.42 9.54 -61.45
C ALA A 313 8.20 8.89 -62.17
N LEU A 314 8.19 7.56 -62.32
CA LEU A 314 7.15 6.76 -62.96
C LEU A 314 6.32 6.00 -61.92
N THR A 315 5.08 5.65 -62.29
CA THR A 315 4.21 4.81 -61.45
C THR A 315 4.78 3.39 -61.34
N PRO A 316 4.87 2.81 -60.13
CA PRO A 316 5.42 1.47 -59.91
C PRO A 316 4.53 0.36 -60.49
N GLU A 317 5.09 -0.84 -60.63
CA GLU A 317 4.36 -2.01 -61.13
C GLU A 317 3.15 -2.40 -60.24
N LYS A 318 2.10 -2.95 -60.87
CA LYS A 318 0.89 -3.45 -60.17
C LYS A 318 1.21 -4.50 -59.09
N LYS A 319 2.25 -5.32 -59.28
CA LYS A 319 2.66 -6.37 -58.31
C LYS A 319 3.10 -5.78 -56.98
N ILE A 320 3.88 -4.71 -57.03
CA ILE A 320 4.43 -4.02 -55.85
C ILE A 320 3.31 -3.30 -55.11
N GLY A 321 2.38 -2.68 -55.83
CA GLY A 321 1.18 -2.09 -55.23
C GLY A 321 0.33 -3.07 -54.45
N LYS A 322 0.15 -4.29 -54.96
CA LYS A 322 -0.57 -5.34 -54.23
C LYS A 322 0.13 -5.73 -52.92
N ILE A 323 1.45 -5.94 -52.97
CA ILE A 323 2.22 -6.32 -51.76
C ILE A 323 2.23 -5.19 -50.73
N LEU A 324 2.35 -3.93 -51.16
CA LEU A 324 2.24 -2.76 -50.28
C LEU A 324 0.84 -2.64 -49.67
N SER A 325 -0.21 -2.95 -50.43
CA SER A 325 -1.58 -3.06 -49.90
C SER A 325 -1.69 -4.10 -48.81
N ASP A 326 -1.21 -5.31 -49.08
CA ASP A 326 -1.24 -6.41 -48.13
C ASP A 326 -0.45 -6.04 -46.85
N MET A 327 0.67 -5.33 -47.01
CA MET A 327 1.46 -4.79 -45.91
C MET A 327 0.67 -3.76 -45.08
N LEU A 328 0.10 -2.73 -45.71
CA LEU A 328 -0.67 -1.69 -45.01
C LEU A 328 -1.91 -2.25 -44.33
N LEU A 329 -2.54 -3.26 -44.93
CA LEU A 329 -3.62 -4.00 -44.30
C LEU A 329 -3.10 -4.76 -43.09
N LEU A 330 -1.97 -5.46 -43.14
CA LEU A 330 -1.46 -6.25 -42.01
C LEU A 330 -0.87 -5.39 -40.87
N VAL A 331 -0.13 -4.34 -41.20
CA VAL A 331 0.58 -3.47 -40.26
C VAL A 331 0.47 -2.01 -40.74
N PRO A 332 -0.59 -1.27 -40.36
CA PRO A 332 -0.76 0.12 -40.78
C PRO A 332 0.12 1.11 -39.99
N LEU A 333 0.70 0.67 -38.88
CA LEU A 333 1.47 1.49 -37.95
C LEU A 333 2.70 0.75 -37.43
N ILE A 334 3.76 1.51 -37.13
CA ILE A 334 5.00 1.03 -36.53
C ILE A 334 5.29 1.87 -35.30
N TYR A 335 5.87 1.26 -34.28
CA TYR A 335 6.28 1.96 -33.07
C TYR A 335 7.79 2.19 -33.06
N VAL A 336 8.18 3.41 -32.70
CA VAL A 336 9.57 3.80 -32.42
C VAL A 336 9.78 3.78 -30.90
N GLY A 337 11.05 3.65 -30.48
CA GLY A 337 11.44 3.56 -29.07
C GLY A 337 10.72 4.58 -28.18
N GLY A 338 10.24 4.12 -27.02
CA GLY A 338 9.41 4.91 -26.10
C GLY A 338 7.91 4.85 -26.39
N GLY A 339 7.45 4.04 -27.36
CA GLY A 339 6.02 3.82 -27.62
C GLY A 339 5.36 4.84 -28.55
N LYS A 340 6.16 5.62 -29.30
CA LYS A 340 5.62 6.60 -30.25
C LYS A 340 5.22 5.91 -31.55
N ARG A 341 4.05 6.25 -32.07
CA ARG A 341 3.49 5.67 -33.31
C ARG A 341 3.91 6.45 -34.55
N ILE A 342 4.20 5.72 -35.62
CA ILE A 342 4.32 6.22 -36.98
C ILE A 342 3.25 5.53 -37.82
N ILE A 343 2.40 6.32 -38.47
CA ILE A 343 1.34 5.82 -39.35
C ILE A 343 1.90 5.76 -40.76
N LEU A 344 2.02 4.56 -41.31
CA LEU A 344 2.71 4.35 -42.59
C LEU A 344 2.05 5.07 -43.77
N ILE A 345 0.72 5.20 -43.74
CA ILE A 345 -0.04 5.91 -44.77
C ILE A 345 0.25 7.41 -44.74
N ASP A 346 0.46 7.99 -43.55
CA ASP A 346 0.74 9.42 -43.40
C ASP A 346 2.16 9.72 -43.94
N VAL A 347 3.14 8.87 -43.59
CA VAL A 347 4.50 8.96 -44.15
C VAL A 347 4.48 8.88 -45.68
N LEU A 348 3.75 7.90 -46.24
CA LEU A 348 3.60 7.78 -47.69
C LEU A 348 2.92 9.01 -48.32
N LYS A 349 1.90 9.57 -47.68
CA LYS A 349 1.19 10.74 -48.21
C LYS A 349 2.09 11.97 -48.24
N ASP A 350 2.86 12.18 -47.17
CA ASP A 350 3.64 13.40 -46.97
C ASP A 350 4.97 13.36 -47.73
N GLN A 351 5.53 12.16 -47.93
CA GLN A 351 6.86 11.96 -48.52
C GLN A 351 6.81 11.41 -49.95
N CYS A 352 5.67 11.10 -50.57
CA CYS A 352 5.67 10.65 -51.97
C CYS A 352 5.57 11.80 -52.98
N PRO A 353 6.19 11.70 -54.16
CA PRO A 353 5.96 12.61 -55.28
C PRO A 353 4.47 12.68 -55.67
N SER A 354 4.04 13.85 -56.17
CA SER A 354 2.64 14.10 -56.57
C SER A 354 2.10 13.10 -57.61
N SER A 355 2.97 12.52 -58.44
CA SER A 355 2.64 11.46 -59.40
C SER A 355 2.07 10.20 -58.72
N ILE A 356 2.56 9.81 -57.54
CA ILE A 356 2.12 8.62 -56.79
C ILE A 356 0.85 8.89 -56.01
N SER A 357 0.66 10.13 -55.52
CA SER A 357 -0.60 10.52 -54.86
C SER A 357 -1.82 10.34 -55.79
N THR A 358 -1.62 10.36 -57.11
CA THR A 358 -2.70 10.12 -58.09
C THR A 358 -2.98 8.64 -58.34
N TRP A 359 -2.10 7.73 -57.92
CA TRP A 359 -2.23 6.29 -58.12
C TRP A 359 -3.49 5.76 -57.41
N PRO A 360 -4.40 5.02 -58.09
CA PRO A 360 -5.71 4.67 -57.55
C PRO A 360 -5.64 3.94 -56.20
N PHE A 361 -4.68 3.04 -56.07
CA PHE A 361 -4.43 2.28 -54.84
C PHE A 361 -4.10 3.20 -53.65
N MET A 362 -3.19 4.15 -53.84
CA MET A 362 -2.76 5.09 -52.81
C MET A 362 -3.88 6.06 -52.43
N ARG A 363 -4.64 6.55 -53.41
CA ARG A 363 -5.77 7.45 -53.17
C ARG A 363 -6.85 6.79 -52.31
N GLU A 364 -7.15 5.52 -52.58
CA GLU A 364 -8.09 4.72 -51.80
C GLU A 364 -7.57 4.46 -50.37
N ALA A 365 -6.32 4.04 -50.21
CA ALA A 365 -5.71 3.81 -48.90
C ALA A 365 -5.66 5.08 -48.04
N ILE A 366 -5.40 6.25 -48.64
CA ILE A 366 -5.40 7.55 -47.94
C ILE A 366 -6.82 7.94 -47.51
N ARG A 367 -7.83 7.75 -48.37
CA ARG A 367 -9.23 8.03 -48.04
C ARG A 367 -9.73 7.14 -46.89
N ASP A 368 -9.37 5.86 -46.92
CA ASP A 368 -9.86 4.85 -45.99
C ASP A 368 -8.92 4.66 -44.77
N ARG A 369 -8.01 5.61 -44.52
CA ARG A 369 -7.04 5.60 -43.41
C ARG A 369 -7.66 5.21 -42.06
N ASN A 370 -8.72 5.89 -41.65
CA ASN A 370 -9.36 5.64 -40.34
C ASN A 370 -10.03 4.26 -40.30
N VAL A 371 -10.56 3.79 -41.45
CA VAL A 371 -11.15 2.46 -41.57
C VAL A 371 -10.08 1.39 -41.43
N LEU A 372 -8.92 1.55 -42.07
CA LEU A 372 -7.77 0.65 -41.95
C LEU A 372 -7.31 0.49 -40.50
N ILE A 373 -7.16 1.61 -39.78
CA ILE A 373 -6.78 1.62 -38.36
C ILE A 373 -7.86 0.93 -37.50
N SER A 374 -9.15 1.22 -37.74
CA SER A 374 -10.24 0.58 -37.01
C SER A 374 -10.31 -0.94 -37.25
N ASN A 375 -10.08 -1.40 -38.48
CA ASN A 375 -10.04 -2.81 -38.84
C ASN A 375 -8.81 -3.52 -38.26
N TYR A 376 -7.71 -2.79 -38.08
CA TYR A 376 -6.54 -3.31 -37.38
C TYR A 376 -6.82 -3.51 -35.89
N LEU A 377 -7.48 -2.56 -35.22
CA LEU A 377 -7.90 -2.71 -33.82
C LEU A 377 -8.83 -3.92 -33.63
N LYS A 378 -9.81 -4.12 -34.54
CA LYS A 378 -10.71 -5.29 -34.51
C LYS A 378 -9.93 -6.60 -34.58
N ARG A 379 -9.01 -6.72 -35.55
CA ARG A 379 -8.15 -7.91 -35.70
C ARG A 379 -7.26 -8.18 -34.49
N ILE A 380 -6.64 -7.14 -33.91
CA ILE A 380 -5.84 -7.32 -32.70
C ILE A 380 -6.71 -7.73 -31.51
N SER A 381 -7.90 -7.14 -31.37
CA SER A 381 -8.86 -7.53 -30.33
C SER A 381 -9.28 -8.99 -30.45
N GLU A 382 -9.54 -9.46 -31.67
CA GLU A 382 -9.88 -10.86 -31.95
C GLU A 382 -8.69 -11.80 -31.69
N ALA A 383 -7.49 -11.41 -32.14
CA ALA A 383 -6.26 -12.15 -31.88
C ALA A 383 -5.97 -12.26 -30.37
N HIS A 384 -6.13 -11.17 -29.63
CA HIS A 384 -6.04 -11.17 -28.18
C HIS A 384 -7.05 -12.16 -27.56
N SER A 385 -8.33 -12.12 -27.94
CA SER A 385 -9.32 -13.05 -27.36
C SER A 385 -9.06 -14.52 -27.69
N ARG A 386 -8.53 -14.83 -28.88
CA ARG A 386 -8.25 -16.21 -29.31
C ARG A 386 -6.95 -16.75 -28.72
N ASP A 387 -5.89 -15.96 -28.78
CA ASP A 387 -4.53 -16.45 -28.51
C ASP A 387 -4.13 -16.27 -27.05
N TRP A 388 -4.85 -15.48 -26.26
CA TRP A 388 -4.41 -15.13 -24.92
C TRP A 388 -4.18 -16.34 -24.01
N GLN A 389 -5.11 -17.29 -23.97
CA GLN A 389 -4.93 -18.51 -23.17
C GLN A 389 -3.75 -19.33 -23.68
N ALA A 390 -3.61 -19.49 -25.00
CA ALA A 390 -2.48 -20.20 -25.59
C ALA A 390 -1.13 -19.51 -25.29
N ILE A 391 -1.08 -18.17 -25.26
CA ILE A 391 0.10 -17.39 -24.87
C ILE A 391 0.40 -17.59 -23.39
N LYS A 392 -0.62 -17.58 -22.52
CA LYS A 392 -0.49 -17.83 -21.10
C LYS A 392 0.09 -19.23 -20.82
N ASP A 393 -0.44 -20.26 -21.48
CA ASP A 393 0.03 -21.64 -21.34
C ASP A 393 1.43 -21.84 -21.93
N ALA A 394 1.72 -21.20 -23.06
CA ALA A 394 3.05 -21.22 -23.66
C ALA A 394 4.08 -20.53 -22.76
N LEU A 395 3.70 -19.43 -22.09
CA LEU A 395 4.56 -18.67 -21.19
C LEU A 395 4.88 -19.47 -19.93
N SER A 396 3.89 -20.10 -19.30
CA SER A 396 4.10 -20.93 -18.12
C SER A 396 4.96 -22.16 -18.43
N SER A 397 4.67 -22.86 -19.53
CA SER A 397 5.49 -23.96 -20.03
C SER A 397 6.92 -23.50 -20.35
N TRP A 398 7.06 -22.32 -20.94
CA TRP A 398 8.36 -21.74 -21.24
C TRP A 398 9.15 -21.41 -19.98
N ILE A 399 8.56 -20.74 -18.98
CA ILE A 399 9.23 -20.39 -17.72
C ILE A 399 9.72 -21.66 -17.00
N ALA A 400 8.84 -22.65 -16.83
CA ALA A 400 9.20 -23.91 -16.17
C ALA A 400 10.32 -24.65 -16.91
N SER A 401 10.20 -24.76 -18.24
CA SER A 401 11.23 -25.42 -19.05
C SER A 401 12.53 -24.61 -19.18
N PHE A 402 12.48 -23.28 -19.14
CA PHE A 402 13.66 -22.43 -19.19
C PHE A 402 14.45 -22.57 -17.88
N HIS A 403 13.78 -22.51 -16.72
CA HIS A 403 14.43 -22.75 -15.44
C HIS A 403 15.05 -24.15 -15.31
N SER A 404 14.38 -25.18 -15.81
CA SER A 404 14.94 -26.54 -15.78
C SER A 404 16.13 -26.70 -16.71
N THR A 405 16.09 -26.10 -17.91
CA THR A 405 17.20 -26.19 -18.87
C THR A 405 18.43 -25.43 -18.44
N VAL A 406 18.28 -24.29 -17.75
CA VAL A 406 19.41 -23.45 -17.32
C VAL A 406 20.02 -23.92 -15.99
N HIS A 407 19.37 -24.86 -15.29
CA HIS A 407 19.91 -25.40 -14.03
C HIS A 407 21.24 -26.15 -14.27
N PRO A 408 22.26 -25.97 -13.41
CA PRO A 408 23.51 -26.70 -13.55
C PRO A 408 23.29 -28.21 -13.44
N SER A 409 23.53 -28.92 -14.53
CA SER A 409 23.47 -30.38 -14.64
C SER A 409 24.82 -30.93 -15.11
N ALA A 410 25.05 -32.23 -14.90
CA ALA A 410 26.27 -32.90 -15.35
C ALA A 410 26.45 -32.89 -16.89
N GLU A 411 25.40 -32.60 -17.65
CA GLU A 411 25.37 -32.53 -19.13
C GLU A 411 25.58 -31.12 -19.68
N MET A 412 25.93 -30.14 -18.84
CA MET A 412 26.19 -28.77 -19.27
C MET A 412 27.23 -28.73 -20.40
N LEU A 413 26.95 -27.93 -21.43
CA LEU A 413 27.76 -27.77 -22.64
C LEU A 413 27.75 -28.96 -23.63
N SER A 414 26.93 -29.99 -23.40
CA SER A 414 26.65 -30.97 -24.45
C SER A 414 25.93 -30.34 -25.65
N GLU A 415 26.13 -30.87 -26.86
CA GLU A 415 25.52 -30.33 -28.07
C GLU A 415 23.98 -30.33 -28.00
N GLY A 416 23.39 -31.42 -27.49
CA GLY A 416 21.94 -31.54 -27.31
C GLY A 416 21.37 -30.48 -26.36
N TRP A 417 22.06 -30.23 -25.25
CA TRP A 417 21.69 -29.21 -24.28
C TRP A 417 21.80 -27.80 -24.87
N LEU A 418 22.90 -27.48 -25.57
CA LEU A 418 23.10 -26.18 -26.20
C LEU A 418 22.05 -25.89 -27.28
N ARG A 419 21.67 -26.89 -28.09
CA ARG A 419 20.60 -26.76 -29.09
C ARG A 419 19.23 -26.54 -28.46
N LEU A 420 18.96 -27.18 -27.32
CA LEU A 420 17.75 -26.95 -26.53
C LEU A 420 17.74 -25.52 -25.94
N HIS A 421 18.86 -25.10 -25.36
CA HIS A 421 19.02 -23.77 -24.76
C HIS A 421 18.86 -22.65 -25.81
N LEU A 422 19.43 -22.82 -27.01
CA LEU A 422 19.20 -21.96 -28.17
C LEU A 422 17.71 -21.85 -28.52
N ARG A 423 17.01 -22.99 -28.61
CA ARG A 423 15.59 -23.03 -28.95
C ARG A 423 14.75 -22.30 -27.91
N LYS A 424 15.04 -22.52 -26.62
CA LYS A 424 14.33 -21.86 -25.51
C LYS A 424 14.59 -20.36 -25.48
N THR A 425 15.82 -19.92 -25.73
CA THR A 425 16.16 -18.49 -25.83
C THR A 425 15.38 -17.81 -26.95
N LEU A 426 15.39 -18.37 -28.16
CA LEU A 426 14.63 -17.84 -29.30
C LEU A 426 13.10 -17.85 -29.04
N GLN A 427 12.58 -18.91 -28.43
CA GLN A 427 11.16 -19.00 -28.07
C GLN A 427 10.77 -17.87 -27.10
N GLY A 428 11.60 -17.61 -26.07
CA GLY A 428 11.34 -16.55 -25.10
C GLY A 428 11.35 -15.15 -25.73
N ILE A 429 12.29 -14.88 -26.64
CA ILE A 429 12.37 -13.60 -27.37
C ILE A 429 11.11 -13.38 -28.22
N VAL A 430 10.67 -14.40 -28.97
CA VAL A 430 9.47 -14.29 -29.82
C VAL A 430 8.19 -14.15 -28.98
N LEU A 431 8.09 -14.86 -27.85
CA LEU A 431 6.98 -14.71 -26.91
C LEU A 431 6.92 -13.29 -26.31
N ALA A 432 8.05 -12.76 -25.87
CA ALA A 432 8.15 -11.42 -25.33
C ALA A 432 7.76 -10.36 -26.38
N ASN A 433 8.25 -10.51 -27.62
CA ASN A 433 7.93 -9.60 -28.74
C ASN A 433 6.43 -9.59 -29.05
N ARG A 434 5.81 -10.78 -29.09
CA ARG A 434 4.36 -10.91 -29.30
C ARG A 434 3.57 -10.22 -28.20
N LEU A 435 3.95 -10.43 -26.93
CA LEU A 435 3.30 -9.80 -25.78
C LEU A 435 3.42 -8.28 -25.84
N GLN A 436 4.63 -7.75 -26.02
CA GLN A 436 4.86 -6.30 -26.08
C GLN A 436 4.05 -5.66 -27.20
N LEU A 437 4.09 -6.23 -28.41
CA LEU A 437 3.37 -5.70 -29.57
C LEU A 437 1.85 -5.72 -29.36
N LEU A 438 1.29 -6.77 -28.77
CA LEU A 438 -0.14 -6.83 -28.46
C LEU A 438 -0.54 -5.79 -27.40
N ILE A 439 0.22 -5.67 -26.31
CA ILE A 439 -0.07 -4.68 -25.25
C ILE A 439 0.01 -3.27 -25.82
N LEU A 440 1.14 -2.94 -26.45
CA LEU A 440 1.40 -1.62 -27.03
C LEU A 440 0.34 -1.25 -28.06
N SER A 441 0.00 -2.18 -28.96
CA SER A 441 -1.00 -1.91 -30.01
C SER A 441 -2.41 -1.74 -29.45
N ILE A 442 -2.81 -2.54 -28.47
CA ILE A 442 -4.14 -2.39 -27.85
C ILE A 442 -4.23 -1.05 -27.12
N VAL A 443 -3.25 -0.74 -26.28
CA VAL A 443 -3.25 0.48 -25.45
C VAL A 443 -3.18 1.75 -26.31
N ASP A 444 -2.34 1.78 -27.35
CA ASP A 444 -2.23 2.96 -28.21
C ASP A 444 -3.45 3.12 -29.13
N LEU A 445 -3.92 2.06 -29.79
CA LEU A 445 -5.06 2.15 -30.72
C LEU A 445 -6.37 2.51 -30.02
N HIS A 446 -6.62 1.97 -28.83
CA HIS A 446 -7.81 2.36 -28.06
C HIS A 446 -7.78 3.84 -27.68
N ALA A 447 -6.60 4.38 -27.37
CA ALA A 447 -6.44 5.79 -27.09
C ALA A 447 -6.51 6.67 -28.35
N LEU A 448 -5.94 6.23 -29.47
CA LEU A 448 -6.01 6.94 -30.76
C LEU A 448 -7.45 7.06 -31.26
N LEU A 449 -8.23 5.99 -31.14
CA LEU A 449 -9.63 5.94 -31.60
C LEU A 449 -10.63 6.39 -30.52
N GLU A 450 -10.14 6.75 -29.33
CA GLU A 450 -10.97 7.14 -28.17
C GLU A 450 -12.04 6.09 -27.80
N VAL A 451 -11.73 4.80 -28.01
CA VAL A 451 -12.64 3.69 -27.70
C VAL A 451 -12.31 3.14 -26.31
N PRO A 452 -13.25 3.11 -25.34
CA PRO A 452 -12.98 2.63 -24.00
C PRO A 452 -12.64 1.13 -23.97
N ILE A 453 -11.68 0.75 -23.12
CA ILE A 453 -11.31 -0.65 -22.89
C ILE A 453 -12.27 -1.26 -21.86
N LYS A 454 -12.94 -2.36 -22.23
CA LYS A 454 -13.81 -3.11 -21.31
C LYS A 454 -13.00 -3.68 -20.12
N ARG A 455 -13.60 -3.72 -18.93
CA ARG A 455 -12.94 -4.20 -17.70
C ARG A 455 -12.33 -5.60 -17.82
N GLU A 456 -12.99 -6.54 -18.50
CA GLU A 456 -12.48 -7.89 -18.74
C GLU A 456 -11.19 -7.91 -19.56
N LYS A 457 -11.13 -7.09 -20.61
CA LYS A 457 -9.92 -6.91 -21.44
C LYS A 457 -8.81 -6.21 -20.66
N LEU A 458 -9.17 -5.26 -19.79
CA LEU A 458 -8.21 -4.64 -18.88
C LEU A 458 -7.58 -5.67 -17.92
N LYS A 459 -8.36 -6.67 -17.46
CA LYS A 459 -7.82 -7.74 -16.60
C LYS A 459 -6.76 -8.58 -17.29
N SER A 460 -7.02 -8.97 -18.52
CA SER A 460 -6.09 -9.75 -19.35
C SER A 460 -4.86 -8.92 -19.71
N LEU A 461 -5.05 -7.64 -20.07
CA LEU A 461 -3.96 -6.71 -20.33
C LEU A 461 -3.04 -6.51 -19.11
N CYS A 462 -3.62 -6.40 -17.90
CA CYS A 462 -2.85 -6.35 -16.66
C CYS A 462 -1.94 -7.58 -16.50
N HIS A 463 -2.49 -8.78 -16.72
CA HIS A 463 -1.68 -10.01 -16.69
C HIS A 463 -0.63 -10.03 -17.80
N MET A 464 -0.91 -9.53 -19.01
CA MET A 464 0.09 -9.43 -20.07
C MET A 464 1.27 -8.54 -19.69
N ILE A 465 1.01 -7.38 -19.08
CA ILE A 465 2.05 -6.44 -18.61
C ILE A 465 2.92 -7.12 -17.54
N VAL A 466 2.28 -7.76 -16.55
CA VAL A 466 2.99 -8.49 -15.49
C VAL A 466 3.80 -9.64 -16.10
N SER A 467 3.23 -10.44 -16.98
CA SER A 467 3.91 -11.56 -17.64
C SER A 467 5.11 -11.10 -18.48
N LEU A 468 5.03 -9.94 -19.13
CA LEU A 468 6.17 -9.37 -19.85
C LEU A 468 7.33 -9.02 -18.89
N LYS A 469 7.03 -8.52 -17.69
CA LYS A 469 8.03 -8.27 -16.65
C LYS A 469 8.61 -9.53 -16.03
N VAL A 470 7.78 -10.53 -15.80
CA VAL A 470 8.24 -11.85 -15.35
C VAL A 470 9.19 -12.46 -16.38
N LEU A 471 8.91 -12.37 -17.69
CA LEU A 471 9.84 -12.80 -18.73
C LEU A 471 11.17 -12.04 -18.65
N GLY A 472 11.14 -10.72 -18.49
CA GLY A 472 12.36 -9.93 -18.32
C GLY A 472 13.18 -10.36 -17.11
N GLN A 473 12.54 -10.61 -15.97
CA GLN A 473 13.22 -11.04 -14.75
C GLN A 473 13.75 -12.48 -14.84
N THR A 474 13.05 -13.39 -15.52
CA THR A 474 13.54 -14.76 -15.73
C THR A 474 14.81 -14.79 -16.59
N PHE A 475 14.89 -13.95 -17.63
CA PHE A 475 16.12 -13.75 -18.39
C PHE A 475 17.24 -13.09 -17.59
N GLN A 476 16.92 -12.13 -16.71
CA GLN A 476 17.92 -11.46 -15.87
C GLN A 476 18.49 -12.40 -14.80
N SER A 477 17.62 -13.07 -14.04
CA SER A 477 18.02 -14.00 -12.97
C SER A 477 18.87 -15.18 -13.46
N ARG A 478 18.73 -15.55 -14.74
CA ARG A 478 19.51 -16.62 -15.39
C ARG A 478 20.54 -16.09 -16.40
N GLY A 479 20.76 -14.77 -16.43
CA GLY A 479 21.67 -14.10 -17.34
C GLY A 479 23.12 -14.63 -17.28
N PRO A 480 23.72 -14.84 -16.09
CA PRO A 480 25.09 -15.34 -15.98
C PRO A 480 25.30 -16.71 -16.64
N ASP A 481 24.34 -17.63 -16.46
CA ASP A 481 24.37 -18.97 -17.04
C ASP A 481 24.25 -18.92 -18.57
N MET A 482 23.38 -18.02 -19.07
CA MET A 482 23.23 -17.78 -20.50
C MET A 482 24.52 -17.27 -21.13
N ILE A 483 25.16 -16.27 -20.50
CA ILE A 483 26.41 -15.67 -20.95
C ILE A 483 27.51 -16.73 -21.06
N ARG A 484 27.60 -17.64 -20.08
CA ARG A 484 28.57 -18.74 -20.12
C ARG A 484 28.36 -19.67 -21.32
N SER A 485 27.11 -19.96 -21.67
CA SER A 485 26.77 -20.83 -22.81
C SER A 485 26.83 -20.14 -24.18
N LEU A 486 26.76 -18.82 -24.23
CA LEU A 486 26.59 -18.03 -25.45
C LEU A 486 27.68 -18.29 -26.52
N PRO A 487 28.99 -18.31 -26.20
CA PRO A 487 30.02 -18.57 -27.20
C PRO A 487 29.87 -19.95 -27.85
N HIS A 488 29.46 -20.95 -27.06
CA HIS A 488 29.24 -22.31 -27.55
C HIS A 488 28.00 -22.41 -28.45
N ILE A 489 26.93 -21.66 -28.13
CA ILE A 489 25.74 -21.57 -28.98
C ILE A 489 26.07 -20.90 -30.31
N ILE A 490 26.83 -19.81 -30.28
CA ILE A 490 27.32 -19.12 -31.48
C ILE A 490 28.11 -20.08 -32.35
N ASN A 491 29.04 -20.83 -31.75
CA ASN A 491 29.86 -21.82 -32.46
C ASN A 491 29.00 -22.93 -33.12
N ILE A 492 27.99 -23.47 -32.42
CA ILE A 492 27.10 -24.49 -33.01
C ILE A 492 26.38 -23.96 -34.25
N ILE A 493 25.86 -22.73 -34.21
CA ILE A 493 25.17 -22.14 -35.37
C ILE A 493 26.17 -21.90 -36.51
N GLN A 494 27.39 -21.45 -36.19
CA GLN A 494 28.44 -21.25 -37.18
C GLN A 494 28.87 -22.56 -37.85
N VAL A 495 29.03 -23.64 -37.08
CA VAL A 495 29.33 -24.99 -37.60
C VAL A 495 28.19 -25.51 -38.48
N ASP A 496 26.92 -25.30 -38.09
CA ASP A 496 25.78 -25.68 -38.92
C ASP A 496 25.78 -24.94 -40.27
N ILE A 497 26.20 -23.65 -40.29
CA ILE A 497 26.35 -22.87 -41.53
C ILE A 497 27.57 -23.37 -42.32
N GLU A 498 28.70 -23.64 -41.65
CA GLU A 498 29.91 -24.15 -42.27
C GLU A 498 29.66 -25.47 -43.00
N GLN A 499 28.93 -26.41 -42.37
CA GLN A 499 28.56 -27.69 -42.99
C GLN A 499 27.74 -27.55 -44.28
N LEU A 500 27.00 -26.46 -44.45
CA LEU A 500 26.24 -26.17 -45.68
C LEU A 500 27.13 -25.57 -46.78
N ILE A 501 28.20 -24.86 -46.42
CA ILE A 501 29.10 -24.16 -47.35
C ILE A 501 30.29 -25.03 -47.76
N LEU A 502 30.82 -25.85 -46.84
CA LEU A 502 32.01 -26.68 -47.03
C LEU A 502 31.95 -27.61 -48.26
N PRO A 503 30.82 -28.29 -48.57
CA PRO A 503 30.73 -29.14 -49.75
C PRO A 503 30.96 -28.37 -51.05
N SER A 504 30.54 -27.11 -51.10
CA SER A 504 30.73 -26.25 -52.26
C SER A 504 32.19 -25.84 -52.45
N LYS A 505 32.95 -25.67 -51.36
CA LYS A 505 34.40 -25.45 -51.42
C LYS A 505 35.10 -26.64 -52.09
N TYR A 506 34.83 -27.86 -51.63
CA TYR A 506 35.46 -29.06 -52.19
C TYR A 506 35.08 -29.30 -53.65
N LYS A 507 33.82 -29.06 -54.02
CA LYS A 507 33.37 -29.14 -55.43
C LYS A 507 34.13 -28.15 -56.32
N LEU A 508 34.25 -26.89 -55.90
CA LEU A 508 34.98 -25.86 -56.67
C LEU A 508 36.48 -26.17 -56.75
N GLN A 509 37.08 -26.61 -55.64
CA GLN A 509 38.50 -26.94 -55.61
C GLN A 509 38.83 -28.13 -56.52
N ALA A 510 38.00 -29.18 -56.52
CA ALA A 510 38.16 -30.32 -57.43
C ALA A 510 38.01 -29.93 -58.91
N GLU A 511 37.14 -28.99 -59.26
CA GLU A 511 36.99 -28.49 -60.63
C GLU A 511 38.18 -27.60 -61.07
N VAL A 512 38.73 -26.81 -60.15
CA VAL A 512 39.96 -26.02 -60.40
C VAL A 512 41.17 -26.96 -60.59
N ASP A 513 41.29 -27.99 -59.75
CA ASP A 513 42.41 -28.94 -59.81
C ASP A 513 42.39 -29.78 -61.11
N LYS A 514 41.20 -30.20 -61.57
CA LYS A 514 41.00 -30.88 -62.88
C LYS A 514 41.45 -30.03 -64.07
N GLY A 515 41.41 -28.70 -63.95
CA GLY A 515 41.84 -27.76 -65.00
C GLY A 515 43.35 -27.63 -65.18
N SER A 516 44.17 -28.14 -64.25
CA SER A 516 45.58 -27.71 -64.14
C SER A 516 46.70 -28.56 -64.77
N PRO A 517 46.58 -29.89 -65.10
CA PRO A 517 47.73 -30.60 -65.70
C PRO A 517 47.53 -31.25 -67.09
N MET A 518 46.37 -31.18 -67.76
CA MET A 518 46.15 -31.85 -69.07
C MET A 518 45.81 -30.90 -70.24
N SER A 519 46.35 -29.67 -70.23
CA SER A 519 45.99 -28.62 -71.19
C SER A 519 47.18 -28.01 -71.96
N LYS A 520 48.40 -28.58 -71.87
CA LYS A 520 49.53 -28.08 -72.68
C LYS A 520 49.40 -28.38 -74.19
N LEU A 521 48.56 -29.35 -74.59
CA LEU A 521 48.27 -29.65 -76.00
C LEU A 521 46.94 -29.03 -76.50
N GLY A 522 46.08 -28.58 -75.59
CA GLY A 522 44.80 -27.91 -75.90
C GLY A 522 44.88 -26.38 -76.02
N PHE A 523 46.02 -25.79 -75.63
CA PHE A 523 46.25 -24.34 -75.64
C PHE A 523 46.12 -23.69 -77.02
N LEU A 524 46.34 -24.45 -78.10
CA LEU A 524 46.19 -23.95 -79.47
C LEU A 524 44.76 -24.07 -80.01
N ASN A 525 43.92 -24.96 -79.47
CA ASN A 525 42.52 -25.11 -79.89
C ASN A 525 41.53 -24.30 -79.03
N SER A 526 41.92 -23.85 -77.82
CA SER A 526 41.07 -23.09 -76.89
C SER A 526 41.12 -21.57 -77.06
N LEU A 527 42.01 -21.06 -77.93
CA LEU A 527 42.09 -19.63 -78.28
C LEU A 527 40.90 -19.12 -79.11
N ALA A 528 40.03 -20.01 -79.61
CA ALA A 528 38.96 -19.63 -80.53
C ALA A 528 37.54 -19.47 -79.92
N ARG A 529 37.26 -19.85 -78.65
CA ARG A 529 35.94 -19.62 -78.00
C ARG A 529 35.95 -19.91 -76.48
N GLY A 530 35.78 -18.88 -75.64
CA GLY A 530 35.00 -18.95 -74.38
C GLY A 530 35.60 -19.45 -73.05
N SER A 531 36.82 -20.00 -72.96
CA SER A 531 37.31 -20.65 -71.72
C SER A 531 37.83 -19.72 -70.60
N LYS A 532 38.32 -18.51 -70.92
CA LYS A 532 38.86 -17.58 -69.89
C LYS A 532 37.80 -17.05 -68.91
N GLU A 533 36.54 -16.96 -69.33
CA GLU A 533 35.43 -16.48 -68.48
C GLU A 533 34.93 -17.53 -67.49
N THR A 534 35.11 -18.82 -67.77
CA THR A 534 34.68 -19.90 -66.86
C THR A 534 35.70 -20.11 -65.75
N ASP A 535 36.99 -20.05 -66.06
CA ASP A 535 38.07 -20.24 -65.08
C ASP A 535 38.12 -19.08 -64.08
N THR A 536 37.89 -17.84 -64.54
CA THR A 536 37.78 -16.66 -63.66
C THR A 536 36.58 -16.74 -62.73
N LYS A 537 35.41 -17.22 -63.21
CA LYS A 537 34.23 -17.46 -62.35
C LYS A 537 34.50 -18.47 -61.25
N LEU A 538 35.22 -19.56 -61.55
CA LEU A 538 35.53 -20.60 -60.56
C LEU A 538 36.48 -20.08 -59.48
N VAL A 539 37.52 -19.33 -59.86
CA VAL A 539 38.47 -18.70 -58.93
C VAL A 539 37.79 -17.64 -58.06
N ASP A 540 36.96 -16.77 -58.66
CA ASP A 540 36.19 -15.77 -57.92
C ASP A 540 35.23 -16.45 -56.90
N SER A 541 34.49 -17.47 -57.32
CA SER A 541 33.60 -18.24 -56.45
C SER A 541 34.35 -18.96 -55.32
N LEU A 542 35.52 -19.54 -55.58
CA LEU A 542 36.33 -20.20 -54.56
C LEU A 542 36.85 -19.20 -53.51
N SER A 543 37.25 -17.99 -53.94
CA SER A 543 37.68 -16.93 -53.04
C SER A 543 36.55 -16.45 -52.13
N LEU A 544 35.33 -16.25 -52.67
CA LEU A 544 34.15 -15.86 -51.90
C LEU A 544 33.70 -16.93 -50.89
N VAL A 545 33.77 -18.20 -51.28
CA VAL A 545 33.47 -19.33 -50.37
C VAL A 545 34.51 -19.37 -49.24
N SER A 546 35.79 -19.16 -49.56
CA SER A 546 36.86 -19.14 -48.56
C SER A 546 36.71 -17.97 -47.59
N MET A 547 36.37 -16.77 -48.07
CA MET A 547 36.07 -15.61 -47.24
C MET A 547 34.85 -15.86 -46.34
N SER A 548 33.81 -16.50 -46.87
CA SER A 548 32.61 -16.86 -46.10
C SER A 548 32.94 -17.81 -44.93
N LEU A 549 33.81 -18.80 -45.16
CA LEU A 549 34.28 -19.71 -44.12
C LEU A 549 35.17 -19.01 -43.09
N GLN A 550 36.04 -18.09 -43.53
CA GLN A 550 36.86 -17.28 -42.62
C GLN A 550 36.00 -16.41 -41.69
N MET A 551 34.88 -15.87 -42.18
CA MET A 551 33.96 -15.07 -41.36
C MET A 551 33.25 -15.89 -40.28
N LEU A 552 33.09 -17.20 -40.48
CA LEU A 552 32.53 -18.12 -39.48
C LEU A 552 33.53 -18.49 -38.38
N GLN A 553 34.84 -18.37 -38.63
CA GLN A 553 35.91 -18.70 -37.68
C GLN A 553 36.13 -17.53 -36.68
N GLY A 554 35.23 -17.36 -35.70
CA GLY A 554 35.40 -16.41 -34.57
C GLY A 554 34.12 -16.06 -33.82
N GLY A 555 34.13 -14.99 -33.02
CA GLY A 555 33.10 -14.68 -32.00
C GLY A 555 31.69 -14.27 -32.47
N GLY A 556 31.38 -14.38 -33.76
CA GLY A 556 30.02 -14.12 -34.27
C GLY A 556 29.57 -12.66 -34.19
N SER A 557 30.49 -11.70 -34.31
CA SER A 557 30.18 -10.27 -34.28
C SER A 557 29.25 -9.83 -35.41
N HIS A 558 28.52 -8.73 -35.18
CA HIS A 558 27.63 -8.13 -36.19
C HIS A 558 28.37 -7.77 -37.49
N GLN A 559 29.62 -7.31 -37.37
CA GLN A 559 30.48 -6.99 -38.51
C GLN A 559 30.75 -8.23 -39.38
N ARG A 560 31.19 -9.35 -38.77
CA ARG A 560 31.43 -10.60 -39.50
C ARG A 560 30.17 -11.15 -40.15
N HIS A 561 29.02 -11.01 -39.48
CA HIS A 561 27.72 -11.40 -40.03
C HIS A 561 27.39 -10.60 -41.30
N LEU A 562 27.50 -9.26 -41.26
CA LEU A 562 27.22 -8.43 -42.44
C LEU A 562 28.16 -8.74 -43.61
N ILE A 563 29.46 -8.95 -43.33
CA ILE A 563 30.43 -9.36 -44.34
C ILE A 563 30.04 -10.70 -44.96
N LEU A 564 29.67 -11.69 -44.14
CA LEU A 564 29.21 -13.01 -44.61
C LEU A 564 27.97 -12.90 -45.51
N LEU A 565 27.00 -12.04 -45.17
CA LEU A 565 25.81 -11.86 -46.01
C LEU A 565 26.16 -11.21 -47.36
N ASN A 566 27.03 -10.19 -47.35
CA ASN A 566 27.52 -9.56 -48.57
C ASN A 566 28.28 -10.56 -49.46
N THR A 567 29.17 -11.39 -48.90
CA THR A 567 29.89 -12.41 -49.69
C THR A 567 28.93 -13.43 -50.29
N LEU A 568 27.92 -13.87 -49.54
CA LEU A 568 26.90 -14.81 -50.03
C LEU A 568 26.02 -14.19 -51.13
N ASN A 569 25.67 -12.91 -51.05
CA ASN A 569 24.91 -12.22 -52.11
C ASN A 569 25.72 -12.10 -53.41
N VAL A 570 27.02 -11.80 -53.31
CA VAL A 570 27.92 -11.78 -54.47
C VAL A 570 28.06 -13.20 -55.05
N LEU A 571 28.22 -14.21 -54.21
CA LEU A 571 28.31 -15.61 -54.63
C LEU A 571 27.06 -16.09 -55.37
N GLN A 572 25.87 -15.74 -54.87
CA GLN A 572 24.59 -16.03 -55.54
C GLN A 572 24.51 -15.43 -56.94
N SER A 573 25.10 -14.24 -57.11
CA SER A 573 25.08 -13.51 -58.38
C SER A 573 25.97 -14.13 -59.46
N ILE A 574 27.00 -14.90 -59.07
CA ILE A 574 27.87 -15.62 -60.01
C ILE A 574 27.14 -16.84 -60.58
N GLY A 575 26.19 -17.43 -59.82
CA GLY A 575 25.31 -18.49 -60.29
C GLY A 575 26.01 -19.84 -60.53
N SER A 576 27.19 -20.06 -59.95
CA SER A 576 27.98 -21.27 -60.15
C SER A 576 27.63 -22.43 -59.19
N LEU A 577 26.80 -22.19 -58.17
CA LEU A 577 26.53 -23.14 -57.09
C LEU A 577 25.06 -23.15 -56.66
N ASP A 578 24.47 -24.33 -56.55
CA ASP A 578 23.22 -24.57 -55.83
C ASP A 578 23.49 -24.65 -54.32
N LEU A 579 23.62 -23.50 -53.66
CA LEU A 579 23.62 -23.40 -52.20
C LEU A 579 22.19 -23.29 -51.69
N ASP A 580 21.87 -23.97 -50.58
CA ASP A 580 20.60 -23.78 -49.87
C ASP A 580 20.63 -22.47 -49.06
N LEU A 581 20.67 -21.36 -49.79
CA LEU A 581 20.78 -19.99 -49.26
C LEU A 581 19.59 -19.63 -48.38
N LEU A 582 18.43 -20.28 -48.58
CA LEU A 582 17.27 -20.10 -47.71
C LEU A 582 17.51 -20.66 -46.31
N ARG A 583 18.14 -21.84 -46.18
CA ARG A 583 18.54 -22.38 -44.88
C ARG A 583 19.66 -21.57 -44.24
N VAL A 584 20.66 -21.17 -45.02
CA VAL A 584 21.76 -20.32 -44.53
C VAL A 584 21.21 -18.98 -44.01
N GLY A 585 20.34 -18.30 -44.77
CA GLY A 585 19.69 -17.06 -44.34
C GLY A 585 18.93 -17.21 -43.03
N LYS A 586 18.16 -18.30 -42.85
CA LYS A 586 17.46 -18.59 -41.58
C LYS A 586 18.39 -18.81 -40.40
N LEU A 587 19.49 -19.54 -40.58
CA LEU A 587 20.49 -19.75 -39.52
C LEU A 587 21.22 -18.46 -39.17
N THR A 588 21.53 -17.64 -40.17
CA THR A 588 22.21 -16.35 -39.98
C THR A 588 21.31 -15.36 -39.22
N LEU A 589 20.00 -15.30 -39.53
CA LEU A 589 19.04 -14.52 -38.74
C LEU A 589 18.95 -14.97 -37.26
N LYS A 590 18.99 -16.28 -37.01
CA LYS A 590 19.03 -16.81 -35.64
C LYS A 590 20.31 -16.41 -34.92
N LEU A 591 21.46 -16.49 -35.61
CA LEU A 591 22.75 -16.09 -35.08
C LEU A 591 22.72 -14.62 -34.64
N GLY A 592 22.25 -13.71 -35.50
CA GLY A 592 22.13 -12.28 -35.16
C GLY A 592 21.19 -12.03 -33.98
N THR A 593 20.07 -12.74 -33.90
CA THR A 593 19.10 -12.61 -32.78
C THR A 593 19.70 -13.08 -31.45
N VAL A 594 20.50 -14.15 -31.46
CA VAL A 594 21.11 -14.72 -30.26
C VAL A 594 22.34 -13.91 -29.83
N ALA A 595 23.16 -13.48 -30.78
CA ALA A 595 24.33 -12.65 -30.50
C ALA A 595 23.94 -11.32 -29.81
N ASN A 596 22.78 -10.75 -30.18
CA ASN A 596 22.27 -9.50 -29.64
C ASN A 596 21.10 -9.68 -28.64
N PHE A 597 20.96 -10.86 -28.02
CA PHE A 597 19.77 -11.19 -27.23
C PHE A 597 19.54 -10.23 -26.05
N HIS A 598 20.59 -9.74 -25.40
CA HIS A 598 20.47 -8.89 -24.21
C HIS A 598 19.83 -7.53 -24.53
N ASN A 599 20.26 -6.88 -25.63
CA ASN A 599 19.68 -5.61 -26.07
C ASN A 599 18.24 -5.83 -26.55
N ILE A 600 18.00 -6.90 -27.31
CA ILE A 600 16.66 -7.26 -27.79
C ILE A 600 15.69 -7.48 -26.62
N ILE A 601 16.09 -8.23 -25.58
CA ILE A 601 15.24 -8.46 -24.40
C ILE A 601 15.02 -7.17 -23.63
N ALA A 602 16.04 -6.33 -23.49
CA ALA A 602 15.90 -5.03 -22.83
C ALA A 602 14.87 -4.14 -23.55
N ASP A 603 14.91 -4.08 -24.89
CA ASP A 603 13.97 -3.29 -25.69
C ASP A 603 12.57 -3.91 -25.72
N VAL A 604 12.46 -5.25 -25.79
CA VAL A 604 11.18 -5.95 -25.88
C VAL A 604 10.42 -5.98 -24.54
N THR A 605 11.16 -6.02 -23.42
CA THR A 605 10.56 -6.01 -22.08
C THR A 605 10.38 -4.59 -21.52
N ASP A 606 10.80 -3.56 -22.28
CA ASP A 606 10.59 -2.16 -21.94
C ASP A 606 9.10 -1.81 -22.01
N CYS A 607 8.55 -1.38 -20.87
CA CYS A 607 7.18 -0.91 -20.72
C CYS A 607 7.07 0.62 -20.70
N SER A 608 8.12 1.33 -21.13
CA SER A 608 8.17 2.79 -21.15
C SER A 608 6.98 3.48 -21.83
N PHE A 609 6.35 2.80 -22.80
CA PHE A 609 5.14 3.29 -23.47
C PHE A 609 3.95 3.56 -22.52
N LEU A 610 3.92 2.92 -21.34
CA LEU A 610 2.89 3.15 -20.31
C LEU A 610 2.96 4.57 -19.73
N TYR A 611 4.09 5.26 -19.86
CA TYR A 611 4.23 6.65 -19.45
C TYR A 611 3.18 7.55 -20.11
N TRP A 612 2.92 7.35 -21.41
CA TRP A 612 1.92 8.11 -22.17
C TRP A 612 0.48 7.80 -21.77
N ARG A 613 0.26 6.82 -20.88
CA ARG A 613 -1.04 6.36 -20.40
C ARG A 613 -1.06 6.23 -18.86
N ARG A 614 -0.40 7.19 -18.18
CA ARG A 614 -0.31 7.27 -16.72
C ARG A 614 -1.66 7.20 -15.99
N GLU A 615 -2.76 7.58 -16.65
CA GLU A 615 -4.12 7.49 -16.11
C GLU A 615 -4.60 6.05 -15.85
N MET A 616 -4.09 5.07 -16.60
CA MET A 616 -4.44 3.66 -16.42
C MET A 616 -3.89 3.07 -15.11
N MET A 617 -2.88 3.71 -14.53
CA MET A 617 -2.16 3.23 -13.35
C MET A 617 -3.10 2.97 -12.17
N GLY A 618 -3.97 3.92 -11.84
CA GLY A 618 -4.90 3.78 -10.72
C GLY A 618 -5.87 2.60 -10.90
N ASN A 619 -6.44 2.46 -12.09
CA ASN A 619 -7.33 1.36 -12.43
C ASN A 619 -6.66 -0.01 -12.34
N LEU A 620 -5.38 -0.11 -12.75
CA LEU A 620 -4.61 -1.36 -12.67
C LEU A 620 -4.28 -1.73 -11.23
N PHE A 621 -3.84 -0.76 -10.40
CA PHE A 621 -3.56 -1.01 -8.98
C PHE A 621 -4.82 -1.39 -8.20
N SER A 622 -5.92 -0.66 -8.40
CA SER A 622 -7.23 -0.96 -7.79
C SER A 622 -7.69 -2.37 -8.13
N MET A 623 -7.46 -2.81 -9.37
CA MET A 623 -7.83 -4.16 -9.82
C MET A 623 -7.00 -5.25 -9.13
N VAL A 624 -5.69 -5.05 -8.95
CA VAL A 624 -4.83 -6.01 -8.24
C VAL A 624 -5.19 -6.09 -6.76
N TYR A 625 -5.50 -4.95 -6.13
CA TYR A 625 -5.91 -4.92 -4.73
C TYR A 625 -7.16 -5.78 -4.44
N MET A 626 -8.13 -5.80 -5.37
CA MET A 626 -9.36 -6.58 -5.22
C MET A 626 -9.17 -8.09 -5.27
N ASP A 627 -8.08 -8.56 -5.89
CA ASP A 627 -7.78 -9.99 -6.07
C ASP A 627 -6.59 -10.40 -5.18
N VAL A 628 -6.88 -10.85 -3.95
CA VAL A 628 -5.88 -11.13 -2.89
C VAL A 628 -4.73 -12.07 -3.33
N LYS A 629 -5.01 -13.03 -4.23
CA LYS A 629 -4.00 -13.95 -4.79
C LYS A 629 -2.91 -13.27 -5.63
N ARG A 630 -3.12 -12.03 -6.08
CA ARG A 630 -2.26 -11.33 -7.05
C ARG A 630 -1.32 -10.31 -6.40
N PHE A 631 -1.13 -10.39 -5.08
CA PHE A 631 -0.25 -9.48 -4.36
C PHE A 631 1.19 -9.35 -4.93
N PRO A 632 1.83 -10.40 -5.51
CA PRO A 632 3.17 -10.26 -6.09
C PRO A 632 3.21 -9.39 -7.35
N TRP A 633 2.05 -9.16 -7.98
CA TRP A 633 1.94 -8.37 -9.21
C TRP A 633 2.20 -6.88 -8.95
N ILE A 634 2.10 -6.43 -7.71
CA ILE A 634 2.32 -5.02 -7.35
C ILE A 634 3.74 -4.59 -7.72
N GLN A 635 4.77 -5.38 -7.37
CA GLN A 635 6.15 -5.07 -7.73
C GLN A 635 6.33 -5.01 -9.25
N TYR A 636 5.80 -6.01 -9.97
CA TYR A 636 5.90 -6.04 -11.44
C TYR A 636 5.20 -4.86 -12.12
N LEU A 637 4.07 -4.42 -11.59
CA LEU A 637 3.37 -3.23 -12.11
C LEU A 637 4.15 -1.96 -11.79
N VAL A 638 4.70 -1.83 -10.58
CA VAL A 638 5.58 -0.71 -10.21
C VAL A 638 6.82 -0.69 -11.11
N ASP A 639 7.43 -1.84 -11.39
CA ASP A 639 8.56 -1.96 -12.33
C ASP A 639 8.16 -1.58 -13.77
N ALA A 640 6.95 -1.96 -14.21
CA ALA A 640 6.43 -1.61 -15.53
C ALA A 640 6.21 -0.10 -15.69
N PHE A 641 5.70 0.59 -14.68
CA PHE A 641 5.59 2.05 -14.69
C PHE A 641 6.94 2.74 -14.47
N SER A 642 7.85 2.13 -13.72
CA SER A 642 9.21 2.66 -13.48
C SER A 642 10.08 2.67 -14.73
N ASP A 643 9.78 1.84 -15.74
CA ASP A 643 10.42 1.96 -17.06
C ASP A 643 10.15 3.30 -17.75
N GLY A 644 9.02 3.95 -17.46
CA GLY A 644 8.76 5.32 -17.90
C GLY A 644 9.80 6.31 -17.36
N LEU A 645 10.32 6.08 -16.13
CA LEU A 645 11.42 6.88 -15.58
C LEU A 645 12.74 6.63 -16.34
N ARG A 646 12.98 5.41 -16.82
CA ARG A 646 14.15 5.12 -17.67
C ARG A 646 14.07 5.88 -19.00
N LEU A 647 12.90 5.91 -19.62
CA LEU A 647 12.67 6.68 -20.85
C LEU A 647 12.96 8.18 -20.64
N LEU A 648 12.46 8.77 -19.56
CA LEU A 648 12.72 10.17 -19.23
C LEU A 648 14.19 10.45 -18.92
N LYS A 649 14.88 9.52 -18.23
CA LYS A 649 16.33 9.63 -17.97
C LYS A 649 17.14 9.58 -19.26
N LEU A 650 16.83 8.64 -20.16
CA LEU A 650 17.49 8.52 -21.47
C LEU A 650 17.17 9.70 -22.40
N GLY A 651 16.02 10.36 -22.20
CA GLY A 651 15.63 11.59 -22.89
C GLY A 651 16.23 12.87 -22.33
N HIS A 652 17.09 12.81 -21.29
CA HIS A 652 17.65 13.96 -20.58
C HIS A 652 16.61 14.99 -20.11
N VAL A 653 15.43 14.52 -19.70
CA VAL A 653 14.40 15.42 -19.18
C VAL A 653 14.79 15.91 -17.77
N GLY A 654 14.49 17.17 -17.45
CA GLY A 654 14.92 17.82 -16.20
C GLY A 654 14.49 17.07 -14.92
N LYS A 655 15.34 17.15 -13.88
CA LYS A 655 15.18 16.41 -12.60
C LYS A 655 13.78 16.55 -11.98
N LEU A 656 13.18 17.74 -12.05
CA LEU A 656 11.85 18.00 -11.50
C LEU A 656 10.76 17.09 -12.11
N THR A 657 10.82 16.84 -13.43
CA THR A 657 9.84 16.00 -14.11
C THR A 657 9.99 14.52 -13.75
N LEU A 658 11.23 14.06 -13.52
CA LEU A 658 11.54 12.72 -13.04
C LEU A 658 10.97 12.51 -11.64
N GLU A 659 11.27 13.44 -10.73
CA GLU A 659 10.75 13.41 -9.36
C GLU A 659 9.23 13.51 -9.33
N ALA A 660 8.61 14.32 -10.19
CA ALA A 660 7.16 14.45 -10.29
C ALA A 660 6.50 13.13 -10.73
N TYR A 661 7.07 12.45 -11.73
CA TYR A 661 6.54 11.16 -12.18
C TYR A 661 6.75 10.05 -11.13
N GLU A 662 7.91 10.02 -10.47
CA GLU A 662 8.17 9.07 -9.38
C GLU A 662 7.23 9.30 -8.19
N LYS A 663 6.98 10.56 -7.81
CA LYS A 663 5.96 10.93 -6.81
C LYS A 663 4.55 10.51 -7.23
N GLN A 664 4.24 10.56 -8.53
CA GLN A 664 2.94 10.11 -9.04
C GLN A 664 2.76 8.60 -8.88
N ILE A 665 3.79 7.80 -9.13
CA ILE A 665 3.77 6.35 -8.90
C ILE A 665 3.60 6.07 -7.40
N GLU A 666 4.36 6.75 -6.55
CA GLU A 666 4.25 6.67 -5.09
C GLU A 666 2.83 7.00 -4.61
N TYR A 667 2.23 8.07 -5.13
CA TYR A 667 0.85 8.47 -4.83
C TYR A 667 -0.16 7.43 -5.30
N GLY A 668 0.03 6.83 -6.49
CA GLY A 668 -0.83 5.76 -7.00
C GLY A 668 -0.84 4.54 -6.09
N VAL A 669 0.32 4.11 -5.60
CA VAL A 669 0.44 3.00 -4.64
C VAL A 669 -0.20 3.37 -3.29
N LYS A 670 0.07 4.58 -2.77
CA LYS A 670 -0.49 5.03 -1.49
C LYS A 670 -2.02 5.13 -1.52
N ASN A 671 -2.60 5.64 -2.60
CA ASN A 671 -4.04 5.88 -2.67
C ASN A 671 -4.85 4.65 -3.05
N GLU A 672 -4.37 3.83 -3.99
CA GLU A 672 -5.16 2.71 -4.53
C GLU A 672 -4.90 1.39 -3.80
N ILE A 673 -3.76 1.28 -3.10
CA ILE A 673 -3.38 0.06 -2.37
C ILE A 673 -3.34 0.33 -0.87
N VAL A 674 -2.47 1.24 -0.41
CA VAL A 674 -2.23 1.45 1.03
C VAL A 674 -3.46 2.04 1.73
N GLY A 675 -4.13 3.03 1.14
CA GLY A 675 -5.33 3.66 1.70
C GLY A 675 -6.47 2.66 1.93
N PRO A 676 -6.90 1.90 0.91
CA PRO A 676 -7.87 0.82 1.06
C PRO A 676 -7.43 -0.25 2.06
N LEU A 677 -6.15 -0.66 2.02
CA LEU A 677 -5.60 -1.64 2.97
C LEU A 677 -5.70 -1.17 4.42
N CYS A 678 -5.37 0.10 4.67
CA CYS A 678 -5.48 0.71 5.99
C CYS A 678 -6.92 0.70 6.50
N ARG A 679 -7.89 1.09 5.66
CA ARG A 679 -9.32 1.10 6.02
C ARG A 679 -9.86 -0.31 6.24
N ASP A 680 -9.47 -1.27 5.40
CA ASP A 680 -9.92 -2.66 5.51
C ASP A 680 -9.34 -3.34 6.77
N ILE A 681 -8.07 -3.07 7.12
CA ILE A 681 -7.47 -3.54 8.38
C ILE A 681 -8.13 -2.87 9.58
N GLU A 682 -8.32 -1.55 9.55
CA GLU A 682 -8.98 -0.82 10.66
C GLU A 682 -10.41 -1.33 10.88
N THR A 683 -11.20 -1.50 9.81
CA THR A 683 -12.57 -2.00 9.90
C THR A 683 -12.62 -3.44 10.39
N ASP A 684 -11.72 -4.31 9.93
CA ASP A 684 -11.62 -5.68 10.43
C ASP A 684 -11.26 -5.73 11.93
N LEU A 685 -10.27 -4.94 12.38
CA LEU A 685 -9.90 -4.82 13.80
C LEU A 685 -11.07 -4.29 14.63
N ARG A 686 -11.75 -3.25 14.14
CA ARG A 686 -12.89 -2.63 14.82
C ARG A 686 -14.07 -3.61 14.94
N LEU A 687 -14.38 -4.34 13.86
CA LEU A 687 -15.41 -5.39 13.87
C LEU A 687 -15.05 -6.51 14.84
N HIS A 688 -13.78 -6.93 14.88
CA HIS A 688 -13.31 -7.96 15.79
C HIS A 688 -13.49 -7.52 17.24
N VAL A 689 -13.05 -6.31 17.62
CA VAL A 689 -13.22 -5.81 18.99
C VAL A 689 -14.69 -5.60 19.32
N HIS A 690 -15.50 -4.98 18.45
CA HIS A 690 -16.92 -4.77 18.74
C HIS A 690 -17.72 -6.06 18.90
N SER A 691 -17.35 -7.14 18.20
CA SER A 691 -17.97 -8.46 18.39
C SER A 691 -17.83 -9.00 19.81
N THR A 692 -16.79 -8.58 20.54
CA THR A 692 -16.55 -9.00 21.93
C THR A 692 -17.37 -8.22 22.95
N TYR A 693 -17.67 -6.94 22.66
CA TYR A 693 -18.38 -6.04 23.59
C TYR A 693 -19.90 -6.03 23.40
N LEU A 694 -20.39 -6.18 22.17
CA LEU A 694 -21.81 -6.16 21.85
C LEU A 694 -22.36 -7.59 21.79
N LYS A 695 -22.90 -8.08 22.92
CA LYS A 695 -23.72 -9.30 22.95
C LYS A 695 -24.96 -9.08 22.08
N GLY A 696 -24.91 -9.52 20.82
CA GLY A 696 -26.05 -9.48 19.89
C GLY A 696 -25.79 -8.86 18.51
N SER A 697 -24.59 -8.31 18.23
CA SER A 697 -24.26 -7.81 16.90
C SER A 697 -23.68 -8.89 15.99
N VAL A 698 -24.19 -8.93 14.75
CA VAL A 698 -23.84 -9.73 13.58
C VAL A 698 -22.66 -10.69 13.78
N VAL A 699 -22.98 -11.98 13.98
CA VAL A 699 -22.03 -13.07 13.74
C VAL A 699 -21.64 -12.99 12.26
N VAL A 700 -20.49 -12.38 11.97
CA VAL A 700 -19.92 -12.36 10.63
C VAL A 700 -19.54 -13.80 10.32
N ASN A 701 -20.40 -14.50 9.57
CA ASN A 701 -20.12 -15.86 9.12
C ASN A 701 -18.91 -15.81 8.16
N PRO A 702 -17.73 -16.34 8.53
CA PRO A 702 -16.51 -16.23 7.72
C PRO A 702 -16.64 -16.93 6.35
N THR A 703 -17.63 -17.82 6.22
CA THR A 703 -17.94 -18.56 4.99
C THR A 703 -18.86 -17.82 4.01
N LYS A 704 -19.63 -16.79 4.46
CA LYS A 704 -20.56 -16.04 3.62
C LYS A 704 -20.01 -14.69 3.14
N THR A 705 -19.17 -14.04 3.94
CA THR A 705 -18.58 -12.73 3.60
C THR A 705 -17.22 -12.83 2.92
N GLY A 706 -16.58 -14.01 2.96
CA GLY A 706 -15.24 -14.23 2.39
C GLY A 706 -14.18 -13.41 3.13
N VAL A 707 -13.48 -14.04 4.07
CA VAL A 707 -12.39 -13.37 4.78
C VAL A 707 -11.20 -13.21 3.82
N ARG A 708 -10.88 -11.97 3.43
CA ARG A 708 -9.65 -11.66 2.69
C ARG A 708 -8.47 -11.73 3.66
N ASN A 709 -7.49 -12.58 3.39
CA ASN A 709 -6.23 -12.58 4.16
C ASN A 709 -5.36 -11.39 3.74
N LEU A 710 -5.53 -10.26 4.45
CA LEU A 710 -4.78 -9.01 4.21
C LEU A 710 -3.31 -9.10 4.64
N SER A 711 -2.94 -10.14 5.40
CA SER A 711 -1.57 -10.39 5.87
C SER A 711 -0.56 -10.55 4.73
N TRP A 712 -0.97 -11.05 3.57
CA TRP A 712 -0.07 -11.21 2.42
C TRP A 712 0.48 -9.88 1.90
N TYR A 713 -0.28 -8.78 1.99
CA TYR A 713 0.20 -7.46 1.58
C TYR A 713 1.26 -6.89 2.53
N LEU A 714 1.22 -7.27 3.80
CA LEU A 714 2.18 -6.83 4.83
C LEU A 714 3.49 -7.64 4.79
N GLN A 715 3.45 -8.84 4.19
CA GLN A 715 4.64 -9.69 3.99
C GLN A 715 5.42 -9.35 2.71
N ILE A 716 4.96 -8.39 1.91
CA ILE A 716 5.64 -7.95 0.70
C ILE A 716 6.94 -7.24 1.09
N LYS A 717 8.06 -7.64 0.46
CA LYS A 717 9.33 -6.91 0.57
C LYS A 717 9.16 -5.46 0.10
N PRO A 718 9.93 -4.50 0.63
CA PRO A 718 9.83 -3.10 0.25
C PRO A 718 9.83 -2.92 -1.26
N LEU A 719 8.82 -2.22 -1.78
CA LEU A 719 8.69 -1.96 -3.21
C LEU A 719 9.81 -1.03 -3.65
N LEU A 720 10.49 -1.40 -4.72
CA LEU A 720 11.63 -0.67 -5.26
C LEU A 720 11.16 0.38 -6.25
N LEU A 721 11.38 1.66 -5.93
CA LEU A 721 11.41 2.75 -6.90
C LEU A 721 12.87 3.14 -7.18
N PRO A 722 13.17 3.77 -8.33
CA PRO A 722 14.55 4.11 -8.70
C PRO A 722 15.30 4.98 -7.68
N SER A 723 14.62 5.81 -6.88
CA SER A 723 15.23 6.63 -5.84
C SER A 723 14.71 6.38 -4.42
N LYS A 724 13.67 5.54 -4.25
CA LYS A 724 13.01 5.31 -2.95
C LYS A 724 12.62 3.86 -2.72
N LEU A 725 12.48 3.50 -1.44
CA LEU A 725 11.91 2.24 -1.00
C LEU A 725 10.55 2.51 -0.34
N ILE A 726 9.50 1.81 -0.79
CA ILE A 726 8.17 1.90 -0.19
C ILE A 726 7.92 0.60 0.58
N ASP A 727 8.04 0.66 1.89
CA ASP A 727 7.59 -0.41 2.76
C ASP A 727 6.10 -0.24 3.09
N ILE A 728 5.27 -1.17 2.62
CA ILE A 728 3.82 -1.16 2.86
C ILE A 728 3.53 -1.37 4.35
N SER A 729 4.30 -2.25 5.03
CA SER A 729 4.07 -2.59 6.43
C SER A 729 4.28 -1.37 7.34
N SER A 730 5.41 -0.68 7.17
CA SER A 730 5.71 0.57 7.88
C SER A 730 4.66 1.67 7.62
N LEU A 731 4.21 1.83 6.37
CA LEU A 731 3.19 2.85 6.04
C LEU A 731 1.84 2.55 6.72
N VAL A 732 1.39 1.29 6.69
CA VAL A 732 0.16 0.87 7.38
C VAL A 732 0.31 1.05 8.90
N GLY A 733 1.45 0.67 9.47
CA GLY A 733 1.75 0.84 10.90
C GLY A 733 1.70 2.31 11.34
N SER A 734 2.30 3.21 10.56
CA SER A 734 2.27 4.65 10.84
C SER A 734 0.87 5.25 10.75
N TYR A 735 0.06 4.82 9.78
CA TYR A 735 -1.33 5.25 9.63
C TYR A 735 -2.18 4.81 10.83
N LEU A 736 -2.11 3.53 11.20
CA LEU A 736 -2.88 2.99 12.32
C LEU A 736 -2.46 3.62 13.64
N SER A 737 -1.15 3.81 13.86
CA SER A 737 -0.65 4.49 15.08
C SER A 737 -1.17 5.92 15.18
N SER A 738 -1.13 6.69 14.08
CA SER A 738 -1.70 8.04 14.04
C SER A 738 -3.22 8.05 14.23
N ALA A 739 -3.94 7.13 13.59
CA ALA A 739 -5.39 7.01 13.70
C ALA A 739 -5.81 6.66 15.14
N PHE A 740 -5.19 5.65 15.75
CA PHE A 740 -5.49 5.23 17.12
C PHE A 740 -5.13 6.32 18.13
N TYR A 741 -4.01 7.01 17.94
CA TYR A 741 -3.65 8.15 18.76
C TYR A 741 -4.72 9.26 18.66
N ASN A 742 -5.05 9.71 17.45
CA ASN A 742 -6.05 10.76 17.24
C ASN A 742 -7.43 10.36 17.79
N HIS A 743 -7.91 9.15 17.54
CA HIS A 743 -9.21 8.72 18.06
C HIS A 743 -9.22 8.58 19.59
N SER A 744 -8.12 8.12 20.20
CA SER A 744 -7.99 8.07 21.66
C SER A 744 -7.93 9.46 22.31
N THR A 745 -7.41 10.48 21.61
CA THR A 745 -7.44 11.88 22.09
C THR A 745 -8.86 12.47 22.09
N MET A 746 -9.73 12.00 21.19
CA MET A 746 -11.08 12.56 20.98
C MET A 746 -12.12 11.96 21.94
N SER A 747 -12.01 10.68 22.31
CA SER A 747 -12.90 10.02 23.28
C SER A 747 -12.15 9.15 24.28
N THR A 748 -12.12 9.58 25.55
CA THR A 748 -11.47 8.84 26.65
C THR A 748 -12.19 7.52 26.99
N TYR A 749 -13.49 7.41 26.66
CA TYR A 749 -14.29 6.20 26.87
C TYR A 749 -13.84 5.03 25.97
N ASP A 750 -13.43 5.31 24.74
CA ASP A 750 -13.05 4.28 23.75
C ASP A 750 -11.56 3.89 23.85
N ARG A 751 -10.79 4.47 24.78
CA ARG A 751 -9.36 4.18 24.97
C ARG A 751 -9.10 2.67 25.07
N LYS A 752 -9.92 1.97 25.86
CA LYS A 752 -9.76 0.53 26.07
C LYS A 752 -9.96 -0.26 24.77
N ILE A 753 -10.92 0.18 23.94
CA ILE A 753 -11.22 -0.43 22.64
C ILE A 753 -10.02 -0.26 21.71
N TYR A 754 -9.42 0.94 21.63
CA TYR A 754 -8.26 1.19 20.78
C TYR A 754 -6.97 0.49 21.25
N LEU A 755 -6.75 0.35 22.57
CA LEU A 755 -5.64 -0.47 23.10
C LEU A 755 -5.80 -1.95 22.76
N GLU A 756 -7.02 -2.48 22.81
CA GLU A 756 -7.29 -3.85 22.38
C GLU A 756 -7.15 -4.03 20.86
N MET A 757 -7.55 -3.04 20.06
CA MET A 757 -7.28 -3.02 18.62
C MET A 757 -5.77 -3.01 18.33
N GLN A 758 -4.97 -2.28 19.12
CA GLN A 758 -3.51 -2.25 18.98
C GLN A 758 -2.89 -3.63 19.25
N LEU A 759 -3.28 -4.29 20.34
CA LEU A 759 -2.83 -5.65 20.67
C LEU A 759 -3.25 -6.67 19.60
N LEU A 760 -4.48 -6.56 19.10
CA LEU A 760 -4.98 -7.42 18.02
C LEU A 760 -4.25 -7.19 16.70
N ALA A 761 -3.85 -5.95 16.38
CA ALA A 761 -3.05 -5.66 15.19
C ALA A 761 -1.68 -6.35 15.26
N GLY A 762 -1.05 -6.35 16.43
CA GLY A 762 0.20 -7.08 16.67
C GLY A 762 0.02 -8.59 16.51
N LEU A 763 -1.03 -9.16 17.11
CA LEU A 763 -1.28 -10.60 17.04
C LEU A 763 -1.71 -11.09 15.65
N LYS A 764 -2.62 -10.38 14.97
CA LYS A 764 -3.21 -10.82 13.71
C LYS A 764 -2.36 -10.49 12.49
N TYR A 765 -1.68 -9.35 12.50
CA TYR A 765 -0.97 -8.82 11.34
C TYR A 765 0.55 -8.69 11.56
N GLY A 766 1.06 -8.93 12.76
CA GLY A 766 2.48 -8.76 13.07
C GLY A 766 2.94 -7.29 13.05
N LEU A 767 2.01 -6.34 13.15
CA LEU A 767 2.31 -4.91 13.13
C LEU A 767 2.76 -4.43 14.51
N LEU A 768 3.97 -3.87 14.59
CA LEU A 768 4.44 -3.15 15.77
C LEU A 768 3.89 -1.72 15.69
N LEU A 769 2.95 -1.40 16.57
CA LEU A 769 2.33 -0.08 16.67
C LEU A 769 2.91 0.66 17.88
N ASP A 770 3.08 1.98 17.74
CA ASP A 770 3.59 2.83 18.82
C ASP A 770 2.61 2.88 19.99
N ASP A 771 3.15 2.87 21.21
CA ASP A 771 2.35 2.97 22.43
C ASP A 771 1.65 4.32 22.53
N ILE A 772 0.37 4.29 22.89
CA ILE A 772 -0.43 5.51 23.11
C ILE A 772 -0.01 6.14 24.45
N HIS A 773 1.05 6.93 24.41
CA HIS A 773 1.54 7.67 25.56
C HIS A 773 0.74 8.97 25.75
N PHE A 774 -0.14 8.99 26.75
CA PHE A 774 -0.63 10.25 27.30
C PHE A 774 0.23 10.65 28.50
N VAL A 775 0.75 11.88 28.47
CA VAL A 775 1.25 12.55 29.67
C VAL A 775 0.12 12.53 30.71
N GLY A 776 0.37 11.95 31.88
CA GLY A 776 -0.63 11.57 32.89
C GLY A 776 -1.46 12.70 33.53
N ASN A 777 -1.61 13.86 32.88
CA ASN A 777 -2.21 15.07 33.44
C ASN A 777 -3.47 15.59 32.70
N SER A 778 -4.17 14.78 31.89
CA SER A 778 -5.39 15.26 31.22
C SER A 778 -6.70 14.67 31.79
N VAL A 779 -7.23 15.38 32.78
CA VAL A 779 -8.64 15.81 32.90
C VAL A 779 -9.72 14.81 32.43
N ALA A 780 -9.69 13.58 32.92
CA ALA A 780 -10.89 12.74 32.97
C ALA A 780 -11.55 12.95 34.32
N HIS A 781 -12.36 14.02 34.45
CA HIS A 781 -13.42 14.33 35.46
C HIS A 781 -13.43 13.63 36.84
N ASN A 782 -12.28 13.22 37.38
CA ASN A 782 -12.17 12.38 38.55
C ASN A 782 -11.27 13.11 39.53
N ILE A 783 -11.85 13.46 40.67
CA ILE A 783 -11.25 14.23 41.74
C ILE A 783 -9.94 13.56 42.18
N ASP A 784 -8.86 14.33 42.27
CA ASP A 784 -7.60 13.88 42.87
C ASP A 784 -7.80 13.75 44.38
N ILE A 785 -7.29 12.67 44.99
CA ILE A 785 -7.31 12.48 46.45
C ILE A 785 -6.69 13.69 47.16
N ASN A 786 -5.74 14.39 46.53
CA ASN A 786 -5.13 15.59 47.11
C ASN A 786 -6.14 16.74 47.30
N GLU A 787 -7.10 16.92 46.38
CA GLU A 787 -8.18 17.91 46.55
C GLU A 787 -9.11 17.51 47.70
N ILE A 788 -9.39 16.21 47.85
CA ILE A 788 -10.21 15.69 48.95
C ILE A 788 -9.51 15.90 50.31
N VAL A 789 -8.20 15.65 50.39
CA VAL A 789 -7.41 15.80 51.62
C VAL A 789 -7.23 17.26 52.02
N GLN A 790 -7.09 18.17 51.05
CA GLN A 790 -6.95 19.61 51.34
C GLN A 790 -8.23 20.21 51.96
N ASP A 791 -9.41 19.82 51.48
CA ASP A 791 -10.71 20.33 51.93
C ASP A 791 -11.62 19.24 52.54
N LEU A 792 -11.08 18.41 53.44
CA LEU A 792 -11.83 17.29 54.06
C LEU A 792 -13.14 17.73 54.74
N HIS A 793 -13.16 18.88 55.39
CA HIS A 793 -14.36 19.40 56.05
C HIS A 793 -15.47 19.72 55.02
N ALA A 794 -15.11 20.35 53.89
CA ALA A 794 -16.06 20.65 52.83
C ALA A 794 -16.53 19.38 52.12
N PHE A 795 -15.64 18.39 51.96
CA PHE A 795 -15.99 17.09 51.37
C PHE A 795 -17.03 16.35 52.19
N VAL A 796 -16.83 16.25 53.50
CA VAL A 796 -17.73 15.52 54.41
C VAL A 796 -19.11 16.20 54.53
N GLU A 797 -19.20 17.50 54.26
CA GLU A 797 -20.46 18.25 54.21
C GLU A 797 -21.19 18.10 52.86
N ASN A 798 -20.45 18.17 51.76
CA ASN A 798 -21.00 18.27 50.42
C ASN A 798 -21.19 16.93 49.72
N TYR A 799 -20.77 15.81 50.30
CA TYR A 799 -20.98 14.48 49.73
C TYR A 799 -21.81 13.59 50.64
N SER A 800 -22.53 12.62 50.08
CA SER A 800 -23.23 11.58 50.82
C SER A 800 -22.69 10.19 50.45
N TYR A 801 -22.32 9.40 51.45
CA TYR A 801 -21.82 8.04 51.26
C TYR A 801 -22.96 7.02 51.08
N ASN A 802 -22.83 6.13 50.10
CA ASN A 802 -23.68 4.95 49.92
C ASN A 802 -22.93 3.68 50.36
N ILE A 803 -23.47 2.98 51.36
CA ILE A 803 -22.83 1.80 51.98
C ILE A 803 -22.79 0.60 51.02
N TYR A 804 -23.82 0.41 50.19
CA TYR A 804 -23.98 -0.75 49.31
C TYR A 804 -23.04 -0.68 48.11
N ASN A 805 -23.04 0.46 47.41
CA ASN A 805 -22.25 0.63 46.20
C ASN A 805 -20.80 1.09 46.50
N GLN A 806 -20.51 1.52 47.73
CA GLN A 806 -19.24 2.14 48.13
C GLN A 806 -18.89 3.33 47.21
N VAL A 807 -19.85 4.23 47.04
CA VAL A 807 -19.72 5.43 46.19
C VAL A 807 -20.17 6.67 46.98
N PHE A 808 -19.46 7.78 46.81
CA PHE A 808 -19.92 9.10 47.22
C PHE A 808 -20.67 9.80 46.11
N VAL A 809 -21.76 10.47 46.47
CA VAL A 809 -22.56 11.30 45.58
C VAL A 809 -22.47 12.75 46.05
N GLU A 810 -22.18 13.69 45.14
CA GLU A 810 -22.18 15.13 45.44
C GLU A 810 -23.61 15.61 45.77
N ASN A 811 -23.76 16.26 46.92
CA ASN A 811 -24.96 16.95 47.35
C ASN A 811 -25.02 18.31 46.64
N VAL A 812 -26.07 18.53 45.86
CA VAL A 812 -26.24 19.78 45.13
C VAL A 812 -26.71 20.88 46.08
N PRO A 813 -25.96 21.99 46.28
CA PRO A 813 -26.41 23.11 47.09
C PRO A 813 -27.62 23.81 46.45
N LYS A 814 -28.48 24.40 47.29
CA LYS A 814 -29.72 25.06 46.86
C LYS A 814 -29.44 26.08 45.73
N GLY A 815 -30.08 25.90 44.57
CA GLY A 815 -30.06 26.87 43.46
C GLY A 815 -29.12 26.58 42.27
N GLN A 816 -28.33 25.50 42.27
CA GLN A 816 -27.48 25.14 41.12
C GLN A 816 -27.95 23.86 40.42
N ASN A 817 -28.42 23.96 39.17
CA ASN A 817 -28.70 22.78 38.34
C ASN A 817 -27.42 22.32 37.60
N LYS A 818 -26.58 21.49 38.24
CA LYS A 818 -25.52 20.76 37.52
C LYS A 818 -26.13 19.56 36.78
N LYS A 819 -25.90 19.46 35.47
CA LYS A 819 -26.37 18.33 34.63
C LYS A 819 -25.69 17.00 34.96
N ASN A 820 -24.49 17.03 35.55
CA ASN A 820 -23.72 15.85 35.92
C ASN A 820 -23.41 15.89 37.41
N LEU A 821 -23.85 14.86 38.17
CA LEU A 821 -23.46 14.65 39.56
C LEU A 821 -22.08 13.99 39.60
N ARG A 822 -21.19 14.46 40.49
CA ARG A 822 -19.90 13.80 40.70
C ARG A 822 -20.08 12.55 41.54
N LEU A 823 -19.54 11.44 41.06
CA LEU A 823 -19.50 10.15 41.75
C LEU A 823 -18.04 9.79 42.05
N ILE A 824 -17.75 9.35 43.28
CA ILE A 824 -16.42 8.87 43.65
C ILE A 824 -16.55 7.44 44.16
N GLY A 825 -16.00 6.49 43.42
CA GLY A 825 -16.00 5.07 43.78
C GLY A 825 -14.62 4.52 44.12
N VAL A 826 -14.61 3.25 44.52
CA VAL A 826 -13.39 2.48 44.85
C VAL A 826 -12.38 2.46 43.68
N GLU A 827 -12.86 2.45 42.43
CA GLU A 827 -12.00 2.39 41.23
C GLU A 827 -11.31 3.72 40.93
N ASP A 828 -11.91 4.85 41.31
CA ASP A 828 -11.30 6.16 41.16
C ASP A 828 -10.14 6.31 42.15
N ILE A 829 -10.34 5.85 43.39
CA ILE A 829 -9.29 5.78 44.40
C ILE A 829 -8.16 4.86 43.93
N ALA A 830 -8.47 3.64 43.48
CA ALA A 830 -7.48 2.67 42.99
C ALA A 830 -6.61 3.21 41.84
N ARG A 831 -7.19 4.05 40.96
CA ARG A 831 -6.47 4.75 39.89
C ARG A 831 -5.63 5.91 40.40
N SER A 832 -6.14 6.69 41.35
CA SER A 832 -5.37 7.76 41.99
C SER A 832 -4.14 7.22 42.74
N ILE A 833 -4.22 6.03 43.34
CA ILE A 833 -3.05 5.34 43.96
C ILE A 833 -1.96 5.07 42.93
N ALA A 834 -2.36 4.61 41.74
CA ALA A 834 -1.41 4.30 40.66
C ALA A 834 -0.63 5.53 40.19
N ILE A 835 -1.20 6.73 40.36
CA ILE A 835 -0.61 7.99 39.90
C ILE A 835 0.23 8.65 41.01
N HIS A 836 -0.29 8.68 42.24
CA HIS A 836 0.30 9.49 43.33
C HIS A 836 1.06 8.68 44.38
N GLY A 837 1.00 7.34 44.31
CA GLY A 837 1.63 6.43 45.26
C GLY A 837 0.85 6.24 46.56
N LEU A 838 1.11 5.12 47.23
CA LEU A 838 0.41 4.70 48.45
C LEU A 838 0.62 5.65 49.64
N SER A 839 1.76 6.34 49.70
CA SER A 839 2.14 7.22 50.81
C SER A 839 1.18 8.40 51.03
N ARG A 840 0.56 8.93 49.96
CA ARG A 840 -0.42 10.03 50.08
C ARG A 840 -1.73 9.56 50.69
N ILE A 841 -2.10 8.30 50.48
CA ILE A 841 -3.34 7.72 51.02
C ILE A 841 -3.19 7.40 52.50
N CYS A 842 -2.00 6.98 52.94
CA CYS A 842 -1.69 6.88 54.36
C CYS A 842 -1.88 8.24 55.07
N LYS A 843 -1.38 9.33 54.48
CA LYS A 843 -1.60 10.69 55.02
C LYS A 843 -3.09 11.10 55.01
N ALA A 844 -3.83 10.72 53.97
CA ALA A 844 -5.27 10.95 53.90
C ALA A 844 -6.02 10.19 55.01
N SER A 845 -5.65 8.93 55.24
CA SER A 845 -6.18 8.08 56.29
C SER A 845 -5.93 8.65 57.69
N ASP A 846 -4.71 9.15 57.95
CA ASP A 846 -4.36 9.83 59.20
C ASP A 846 -5.19 11.10 59.41
N SER A 847 -5.36 11.90 58.34
CA SER A 847 -6.14 13.14 58.37
C SER A 847 -7.63 12.88 58.67
N VAL A 848 -8.19 11.80 58.12
CA VAL A 848 -9.57 11.36 58.41
C VAL A 848 -9.71 10.88 59.85
N SER A 849 -8.72 10.16 60.40
CA SER A 849 -8.70 9.76 61.81
C SER A 849 -8.69 10.98 62.75
N GLN A 850 -7.88 11.99 62.44
CA GLN A 850 -7.83 13.25 63.17
C GLN A 850 -9.16 14.02 63.12
N LEU A 851 -9.82 14.03 61.96
CA LEU A 851 -11.16 14.63 61.79
C LEU A 851 -12.21 13.94 62.67
N LEU A 852 -12.20 12.60 62.74
CA LEU A 852 -13.10 11.84 63.61
C LEU A 852 -12.90 12.23 65.08
N LYS A 853 -11.66 12.34 65.54
CA LYS A 853 -11.34 12.79 66.91
C LYS A 853 -11.90 14.19 67.21
N GLN A 854 -11.75 15.13 66.28
CA GLN A 854 -12.32 16.47 66.42
C GLN A 854 -13.84 16.43 66.52
N MET A 855 -14.52 15.62 65.70
CA MET A 855 -15.98 15.49 65.74
C MET A 855 -16.51 14.89 67.05
N PHE A 856 -15.82 13.90 67.64
CA PHE A 856 -16.17 13.37 68.97
C PHE A 856 -15.94 14.39 70.09
N THR A 857 -14.92 15.24 69.96
CA THR A 857 -14.68 16.35 70.90
C THR A 857 -15.82 17.38 70.83
N ILE A 858 -16.24 17.75 69.61
CA ILE A 858 -17.40 18.65 69.38
C ILE A 858 -18.69 18.01 69.91
N LEU A 859 -18.88 16.70 69.71
CA LEU A 859 -20.04 15.96 70.22
C LEU A 859 -20.08 15.97 71.76
N SER A 860 -18.94 15.76 72.44
CA SER A 860 -18.84 15.83 73.89
C SER A 860 -19.12 17.25 74.42
N GLN A 861 -18.62 18.30 73.74
CA GLN A 861 -18.93 19.69 74.07
C GLN A 861 -20.43 20.03 73.91
N LEU A 862 -21.06 19.56 72.83
CA LEU A 862 -22.48 19.78 72.56
C LEU A 862 -23.37 19.12 73.62
N LEU A 863 -22.94 18.00 74.19
CA LEU A 863 -23.61 17.33 75.31
C LEU A 863 -23.30 17.98 76.68
N GLN A 864 -22.12 18.59 76.85
CA GLN A 864 -21.73 19.32 78.07
C GLN A 864 -22.53 20.60 78.28
N ASP A 865 -22.81 21.35 77.22
CA ASP A 865 -23.48 22.66 77.30
C ASP A 865 -24.97 22.57 77.69
N LYS A 866 -25.54 21.37 77.83
CA LYS A 866 -26.94 21.15 78.24
C LYS A 866 -27.06 20.04 79.28
N PHE A 867 -27.02 20.41 80.56
CA PHE A 867 -27.27 19.48 81.65
C PHE A 867 -28.67 18.84 81.56
N TRP A 868 -28.67 17.51 81.63
CA TRP A 868 -29.79 16.64 81.95
C TRP A 868 -30.28 16.93 83.39
N THR A 869 -31.33 17.73 83.56
CA THR A 869 -32.07 17.77 84.84
C THR A 869 -33.02 16.58 84.92
N ASP A 870 -33.08 15.93 86.09
CA ASP A 870 -33.81 14.70 86.44
C ASP A 870 -35.33 14.67 86.13
N SER A 871 -35.90 15.70 85.50
CA SER A 871 -37.31 15.78 85.07
C SER A 871 -37.59 15.26 83.65
N SER A 872 -36.57 14.80 82.90
CA SER A 872 -36.72 14.28 81.52
C SER A 872 -36.65 12.75 81.41
N LYS A 873 -36.43 12.04 82.52
CA LYS A 873 -36.49 10.56 82.57
C LYS A 873 -37.92 10.01 82.39
N ASP A 874 -38.94 10.82 82.65
CA ASP A 874 -40.35 10.43 82.56
C ASP A 874 -40.98 10.59 81.16
N HIS A 875 -40.31 11.25 80.21
CA HIS A 875 -40.87 11.53 78.87
C HIS A 875 -40.19 10.78 77.71
N ILE A 876 -39.20 9.93 77.98
CA ILE A 876 -38.51 9.12 76.94
C ILE A 876 -39.08 7.69 76.90
N PHE A 877 -39.78 7.25 77.95
CA PHE A 877 -40.46 5.95 78.00
C PHE A 877 -41.95 6.08 77.66
N LEU A 878 -42.36 5.49 76.53
CA LEU A 878 -43.76 5.18 76.22
C LEU A 878 -44.26 4.13 77.23
N LYS A 879 -44.68 4.56 78.43
CA LYS A 879 -45.47 3.70 79.32
C LYS A 879 -46.86 3.52 78.73
N ASN A 880 -47.30 2.26 78.67
CA ASN A 880 -48.60 1.78 78.20
C ASN A 880 -49.77 2.26 79.09
N ASP A 881 -50.02 3.56 79.19
CA ASP A 881 -51.25 4.06 79.79
C ASP A 881 -52.33 4.24 78.71
N LYS A 882 -53.28 3.30 78.75
CA LYS A 882 -54.50 3.29 77.94
C LYS A 882 -55.41 4.44 78.34
N GLU A 883 -55.12 5.69 77.95
CA GLU A 883 -56.10 6.76 78.05
C GLU A 883 -55.85 7.91 77.05
N LEU A 884 -56.75 7.97 76.06
CA LEU A 884 -57.07 9.06 75.12
C LEU A 884 -56.01 10.16 74.86
N THR A 885 -55.17 9.94 73.84
CA THR A 885 -54.94 10.92 72.77
C THR A 885 -54.86 10.16 71.44
N ASN A 886 -55.66 10.56 70.43
CA ASN A 886 -55.76 9.86 69.14
C ASN A 886 -54.58 10.15 68.18
N ASP A 887 -53.60 10.95 68.60
CA ASP A 887 -52.49 11.36 67.73
C ASP A 887 -51.40 10.27 67.66
N PRO A 888 -50.86 9.96 66.48
CA PRO A 888 -49.82 8.95 66.31
C PRO A 888 -48.50 9.26 67.03
N PHE A 889 -47.78 8.21 67.45
CA PHE A 889 -46.47 8.27 68.12
C PHE A 889 -45.43 9.12 67.35
N TRP A 890 -45.50 9.15 66.02
CA TRP A 890 -44.64 9.96 65.14
C TRP A 890 -45.03 11.45 65.06
N GLN A 891 -46.26 11.83 65.44
CA GLN A 891 -46.69 13.22 65.65
C GLN A 891 -46.38 13.72 67.07
N GLN A 892 -46.35 12.82 68.06
CA GLN A 892 -45.92 13.13 69.44
C GLN A 892 -44.40 13.31 69.60
N ALA A 893 -43.63 12.97 68.57
CA ALA A 893 -42.18 13.17 68.51
C ALA A 893 -41.75 14.61 68.15
N GLU A 894 -42.62 15.60 68.32
CA GLU A 894 -42.18 16.90 68.84
C GLU A 894 -42.23 16.81 70.37
N PRO A 895 -41.17 16.33 71.05
CA PRO A 895 -41.02 16.72 72.43
C PRO A 895 -41.02 18.25 72.41
N ARG A 896 -41.97 18.87 73.14
CA ARG A 896 -41.89 20.28 73.52
C ARG A 896 -40.69 20.44 74.45
N PHE A 897 -39.48 20.22 73.93
CA PHE A 897 -38.27 20.82 74.44
C PHE A 897 -38.41 22.30 74.11
N ALA A 898 -39.02 23.06 75.02
CA ALA A 898 -38.88 24.51 75.04
C ALA A 898 -37.43 24.85 75.42
N LEU A 899 -36.48 24.52 74.55
CA LEU A 899 -35.09 24.95 74.62
C LEU A 899 -34.96 26.16 73.72
N GLY A 900 -34.85 27.33 74.34
CA GLY A 900 -34.69 28.61 73.67
C GLY A 900 -33.59 28.60 72.61
N LYS A 901 -33.85 29.32 71.51
CA LYS A 901 -32.90 29.60 70.44
C LYS A 901 -31.59 30.11 71.04
N PHE A 902 -30.49 29.38 70.83
CA PHE A 902 -29.15 29.92 71.02
C PHE A 902 -28.42 29.95 69.68
N ALA A 903 -27.86 31.12 69.39
CA ALA A 903 -27.20 31.47 68.15
C ALA A 903 -25.70 31.13 68.25
N LEU A 904 -25.25 30.20 67.41
CA LEU A 904 -23.87 30.14 66.95
C LEU A 904 -23.91 29.80 65.45
N GLY A 905 -23.79 30.83 64.62
CA GLY A 905 -23.77 30.73 63.15
C GLY A 905 -25.17 30.74 62.50
N ASP A 906 -25.35 31.60 61.49
CA ASP A 906 -26.62 31.91 60.83
C ASP A 906 -27.34 30.68 60.25
N ILE A 907 -28.24 30.09 61.05
CA ILE A 907 -29.55 29.47 60.75
C ILE A 907 -29.95 28.80 62.08
N GLY A 908 -31.12 29.12 62.62
CA GLY A 908 -31.61 28.52 63.87
C GLY A 908 -31.97 27.05 63.71
N VAL A 909 -30.97 26.18 63.77
CA VAL A 909 -31.09 24.72 63.66
C VAL A 909 -31.41 24.12 65.03
N SER A 910 -32.38 23.21 65.11
CA SER A 910 -32.74 22.52 66.36
C SER A 910 -31.60 21.61 66.86
N PHE A 911 -31.53 21.34 68.17
CA PHE A 911 -30.49 20.46 68.74
C PHE A 911 -30.45 19.07 68.08
N LEU A 912 -31.62 18.51 67.75
CA LEU A 912 -31.71 17.21 67.05
C LEU A 912 -31.13 17.28 65.63
N GLU A 913 -31.32 18.39 64.92
CA GLU A 913 -30.74 18.60 63.59
C GLU A 913 -29.22 18.84 63.65
N GLN A 914 -28.71 19.51 64.70
CA GLN A 914 -27.26 19.62 64.94
C GLN A 914 -26.62 18.26 65.22
N LEU A 915 -27.28 17.41 66.02
CA LEU A 915 -26.84 16.04 66.29
C LEU A 915 -26.89 15.18 65.01
N GLN A 916 -27.92 15.34 64.17
CA GLN A 916 -27.98 14.68 62.85
C GLN A 916 -26.84 15.10 61.93
N PHE A 917 -26.50 16.39 61.92
CA PHE A 917 -25.41 16.93 61.11
C PHE A 917 -24.06 16.35 61.51
N ILE A 918 -23.76 16.30 62.82
CA ILE A 918 -22.51 15.72 63.34
C ILE A 918 -22.44 14.22 63.04
N MET A 919 -23.51 13.47 63.30
CA MET A 919 -23.56 12.02 63.03
C MET A 919 -23.36 11.71 61.53
N ARG A 920 -23.93 12.54 60.65
CA ARG A 920 -23.71 12.42 59.20
C ARG A 920 -22.25 12.69 58.83
N LYS A 921 -21.62 13.71 59.43
CA LYS A 921 -20.19 14.00 59.20
C LYS A 921 -19.30 12.84 59.63
N ILE A 922 -19.58 12.26 60.81
CA ILE A 922 -18.86 11.10 61.31
C ILE A 922 -18.97 9.92 60.34
N GLY A 923 -20.17 9.59 59.87
CA GLY A 923 -20.32 8.45 58.96
C GLY A 923 -19.85 8.69 57.53
N ASN A 924 -19.86 9.94 57.03
CA ASN A 924 -19.20 10.29 55.76
C ASN A 924 -17.66 10.16 55.86
N ALA A 925 -17.06 10.60 56.97
CA ALA A 925 -15.63 10.41 57.23
C ALA A 925 -15.26 8.91 57.31
N LEU A 926 -16.08 8.09 57.97
CA LEU A 926 -15.91 6.63 58.01
C LEU A 926 -16.10 5.98 56.63
N GLY A 927 -17.06 6.46 55.85
CA GLY A 927 -17.25 6.04 54.47
C GLY A 927 -15.99 6.31 53.64
N LEU A 928 -15.35 7.47 53.82
CA LEU A 928 -14.14 7.84 53.10
C LEU A 928 -12.96 6.95 53.50
N MET A 929 -12.79 6.71 54.80
CA MET A 929 -11.80 5.77 55.32
C MET A 929 -11.98 4.37 54.72
N ARG A 930 -13.23 3.91 54.61
CA ARG A 930 -13.57 2.62 54.01
C ARG A 930 -13.23 2.56 52.52
N ILE A 931 -13.59 3.56 51.71
CA ILE A 931 -13.23 3.56 50.27
C ILE A 931 -11.71 3.69 50.08
N LEU A 932 -11.00 4.47 50.90
CA LEU A 932 -9.54 4.58 50.83
C LEU A 932 -8.86 3.23 51.08
N GLN A 933 -9.31 2.49 52.09
CA GLN A 933 -8.79 1.16 52.40
C GLN A 933 -9.17 0.11 51.35
N THR A 934 -10.43 0.08 50.90
CA THR A 934 -10.88 -0.87 49.87
C THR A 934 -10.24 -0.57 48.52
N GLY A 935 -10.03 0.70 48.19
CA GLY A 935 -9.29 1.15 47.00
C GLY A 935 -7.83 0.73 47.05
N SER A 936 -7.18 0.87 48.22
CA SER A 936 -5.80 0.43 48.46
C SER A 936 -5.66 -1.09 48.31
N SER A 937 -6.55 -1.85 48.94
CA SER A 937 -6.59 -3.31 48.79
C SER A 937 -6.82 -3.74 47.34
N ARG A 938 -7.75 -3.09 46.62
CA ARG A 938 -8.04 -3.41 45.22
C ARG A 938 -6.87 -3.10 44.28
N HIS A 939 -6.14 -2.02 44.52
CA HIS A 939 -4.89 -1.72 43.82
C HIS A 939 -3.83 -2.81 44.08
N CYS A 940 -3.67 -3.23 45.34
CA CYS A 940 -2.78 -4.32 45.73
C CYS A 940 -3.24 -5.72 45.23
N CYS A 941 -4.52 -5.93 44.95
CA CYS A 941 -4.98 -7.17 44.31
C CYS A 941 -4.75 -7.15 42.79
N ASN A 942 -4.75 -5.97 42.17
CA ASN A 942 -4.54 -5.84 40.73
C ASN A 942 -3.07 -6.02 40.36
N ILE A 943 -2.15 -5.51 41.18
CA ILE A 943 -0.71 -5.63 40.92
C ILE A 943 -0.16 -7.01 41.32
N SER A 944 -0.73 -7.67 42.34
CA SER A 944 -0.28 -9.01 42.76
C SER A 944 -0.54 -10.10 41.71
N ARG A 945 -1.39 -9.83 40.71
CA ARG A 945 -1.53 -10.70 39.52
C ARG A 945 -0.25 -10.79 38.69
N PHE A 946 0.68 -9.85 38.87
CA PHE A 946 1.94 -9.75 38.14
C PHE A 946 3.17 -10.10 39.01
N THR A 947 2.98 -10.37 40.30
CA THR A 947 4.05 -10.84 41.20
C THR A 947 4.17 -12.35 41.14
N ILE A 948 5.35 -12.85 40.77
CA ILE A 948 5.74 -14.26 40.83
C ILE A 948 6.36 -14.49 42.21
N ASP A 949 6.20 -15.68 42.80
CA ASP A 949 6.79 -16.05 44.11
C ASP A 949 8.35 -16.01 44.13
N MET A 950 9.00 -15.75 43.00
CA MET A 950 10.45 -15.63 42.81
C MET A 950 10.80 -14.22 42.34
N SER A 951 11.94 -13.68 42.80
CA SER A 951 12.46 -12.40 42.31
C SER A 951 12.74 -12.47 40.79
N PHE A 952 12.45 -11.40 40.05
CA PHE A 952 12.67 -11.34 38.61
C PHE A 952 14.16 -11.53 38.31
N ALA A 953 15.05 -10.92 39.11
CA ALA A 953 16.49 -11.09 38.97
C ALA A 953 16.94 -12.56 39.09
N GLU A 954 16.38 -13.35 40.02
CA GLU A 954 16.71 -14.78 40.16
C GLU A 954 16.17 -15.63 39.01
N SER A 955 15.00 -15.26 38.47
CA SER A 955 14.41 -15.95 37.33
C SER A 955 15.22 -15.73 36.05
N TYR A 956 15.73 -14.52 35.82
CA TYR A 956 16.60 -14.20 34.69
C TYR A 956 17.99 -14.84 34.80
N LEU A 957 18.55 -14.94 36.01
CA LEU A 957 19.79 -15.70 36.26
C LEU A 957 19.65 -17.17 35.92
N LYS A 958 18.51 -17.80 36.27
CA LYS A 958 18.24 -19.20 35.94
C LYS A 958 18.09 -19.46 34.43
N LEU A 959 17.73 -18.43 33.66
CA LEU A 959 17.60 -18.51 32.20
C LEU A 959 18.89 -18.16 31.45
N GLY A 960 19.97 -17.80 32.15
CA GLY A 960 21.30 -17.56 31.56
C GLY A 960 21.50 -16.18 30.94
N PHE A 961 20.70 -15.18 31.33
CA PHE A 961 20.85 -13.80 30.88
C PHE A 961 21.68 -12.96 31.86
N ASP A 962 22.77 -12.35 31.37
CA ASP A 962 23.62 -11.41 32.12
C ASP A 962 23.58 -9.99 31.51
N GLY A 963 23.79 -8.95 32.32
CA GLY A 963 23.92 -7.54 31.87
C GLY A 963 22.73 -6.63 32.18
N GLU A 964 22.34 -5.77 31.22
CA GLU A 964 21.31 -4.72 31.38
C GLU A 964 19.93 -5.29 31.78
N ILE A 965 19.59 -6.49 31.30
CA ILE A 965 18.33 -7.18 31.60
C ILE A 965 18.27 -7.55 33.09
N LEU A 966 19.39 -7.94 33.69
CA LEU A 966 19.47 -8.22 35.12
C LEU A 966 19.32 -6.94 35.94
N THR A 967 19.89 -5.83 35.47
CA THR A 967 19.71 -4.52 36.13
C THR A 967 18.27 -4.05 36.04
N ALA A 968 17.59 -4.25 34.91
CA ALA A 968 16.17 -3.99 34.76
C ALA A 968 15.33 -4.89 35.68
N GLY A 969 15.66 -6.19 35.75
CA GLY A 969 15.05 -7.14 36.69
C GLY A 969 15.19 -6.68 38.14
N ARG A 970 16.40 -6.25 38.56
CA ARG A 970 16.65 -5.68 39.89
C ARG A 970 15.92 -4.36 40.12
N MET A 971 15.77 -3.51 39.10
CA MET A 971 15.01 -2.26 39.19
C MET A 971 13.51 -2.53 39.34
N VAL A 972 12.99 -3.55 38.65
CA VAL A 972 11.60 -4.01 38.81
C VAL A 972 11.42 -4.62 40.19
N ASP A 973 12.31 -5.51 40.63
CA ASP A 973 12.27 -6.08 41.98
C ASP A 973 12.34 -4.98 43.05
N LYS A 974 13.22 -3.98 42.87
CA LYS A 974 13.32 -2.83 43.76
C LYS A 974 12.05 -1.97 43.73
N ALA A 975 11.47 -1.70 42.56
CA ALA A 975 10.23 -0.94 42.44
C ALA A 975 9.02 -1.70 43.00
N ILE A 976 9.03 -3.04 42.93
CA ILE A 976 8.05 -3.88 43.61
C ILE A 976 8.29 -3.76 45.12
N VAL A 977 9.49 -3.99 45.64
CA VAL A 977 9.76 -3.90 47.08
C VAL A 977 9.44 -2.50 47.65
N GLU A 978 9.85 -1.42 46.99
CA GLU A 978 9.62 -0.04 47.45
C GLU A 978 8.13 0.38 47.40
N ASN A 979 7.32 -0.17 46.50
CA ASN A 979 5.89 0.13 46.41
C ASN A 979 5.00 -0.90 47.12
N TYR A 980 5.55 -2.06 47.52
CA TYR A 980 4.77 -3.26 47.80
C TYR A 980 5.18 -4.08 49.01
N GLU A 981 6.19 -3.67 49.80
CA GLU A 981 6.22 -4.19 51.16
C GLU A 981 4.88 -3.83 51.82
N PRO A 982 4.07 -4.82 52.26
CA PRO A 982 2.82 -4.59 52.96
C PRO A 982 3.19 -4.12 54.35
N ASP A 983 3.67 -2.89 54.42
CA ASP A 983 4.33 -2.32 55.56
C ASP A 983 3.24 -1.90 56.55
N ALA A 984 2.71 -2.88 57.31
CA ALA A 984 2.03 -2.78 58.60
C ALA A 984 0.91 -1.73 58.79
N ARG A 985 0.55 -0.93 57.77
CA ARG A 985 -0.19 0.33 57.87
C ARG A 985 -1.53 0.31 57.17
N ILE A 986 -1.75 -0.56 56.17
CA ILE A 986 -3.11 -0.79 55.66
C ILE A 986 -3.81 -1.76 56.63
N LYS A 987 -4.12 -1.24 57.82
CA LYS A 987 -4.97 -1.93 58.79
C LYS A 987 -6.31 -2.20 58.12
N SER A 988 -6.85 -3.41 58.28
CA SER A 988 -8.24 -3.69 57.91
C SER A 988 -9.16 -2.64 58.55
N PHE A 989 -10.31 -2.35 57.93
CA PHE A 989 -11.29 -1.43 58.51
C PHE A 989 -11.62 -1.76 59.97
N SER A 990 -11.67 -3.05 60.31
CA SER A 990 -11.81 -3.54 61.69
C SER A 990 -10.62 -3.19 62.60
N SER A 991 -9.38 -3.39 62.14
CA SER A 991 -8.16 -3.06 62.89
C SER A 991 -7.99 -1.55 63.09
N PHE A 992 -8.45 -0.72 62.15
CA PHE A 992 -8.52 0.73 62.35
C PHE A 992 -9.47 1.08 63.49
N ILE A 993 -10.66 0.48 63.53
CA ILE A 993 -11.66 0.76 64.58
C ILE A 993 -11.14 0.31 65.95
N THR A 994 -10.51 -0.86 66.06
CA THR A 994 -9.92 -1.30 67.34
C THR A 994 -8.81 -0.38 67.78
N THR A 995 -7.92 0.04 66.86
CA THR A 995 -6.88 1.04 67.15
C THR A 995 -7.49 2.36 67.64
N PHE A 996 -8.56 2.85 67.00
CA PHE A 996 -9.21 4.10 67.38
C PHE A 996 -9.88 4.02 68.77
N ILE A 997 -10.46 2.87 69.12
CA ILE A 997 -11.03 2.61 70.45
C ILE A 997 -9.94 2.51 71.52
N GLU A 998 -8.82 1.85 71.21
CA GLU A 998 -7.66 1.71 72.11
C GLU A 998 -6.94 3.06 72.32
N GLU A 999 -6.78 3.87 71.27
CA GLU A 999 -6.09 5.16 71.34
C GLU A 999 -6.91 6.25 72.05
N HIS A 1000 -8.23 6.13 72.10
CA HIS A 1000 -9.11 7.17 72.63
C HIS A 1000 -10.20 6.62 73.57
N GLU A 1001 -9.95 6.66 74.88
CA GLU A 1001 -10.87 6.23 75.94
C GLU A 1001 -12.06 7.20 76.18
N PHE A 1002 -12.90 7.44 75.17
CA PHE A 1002 -14.11 8.28 75.32
C PHE A 1002 -15.20 7.64 76.22
N SER A 1003 -15.07 6.36 76.57
CA SER A 1003 -15.99 5.62 77.45
C SER A 1003 -15.99 6.10 78.92
N LYS A 1004 -15.00 6.91 79.32
CA LYS A 1004 -14.87 7.45 80.68
C LYS A 1004 -15.63 8.77 80.89
N ASP A 1005 -16.04 9.46 79.82
CA ASP A 1005 -16.81 10.71 79.92
C ASP A 1005 -18.24 10.42 80.44
N HIS A 1006 -18.56 10.93 81.63
CA HIS A 1006 -19.88 10.74 82.25
C HIS A 1006 -21.04 11.21 81.35
N ASN A 1007 -20.82 12.23 80.53
CA ASN A 1007 -21.86 12.84 79.70
C ASN A 1007 -22.20 12.05 78.44
N MET A 1008 -21.31 11.12 78.04
CA MET A 1008 -21.50 10.30 76.84
C MET A 1008 -22.28 9.01 77.14
N LYS A 1009 -22.38 8.59 78.41
CA LYS A 1009 -22.93 7.28 78.84
C LYS A 1009 -24.40 7.05 78.47
N ASP A 1010 -25.19 8.12 78.38
CA ASP A 1010 -26.62 8.04 78.09
C ASP A 1010 -26.96 8.43 76.63
N LEU A 1011 -25.97 8.61 75.76
CA LEU A 1011 -26.19 9.02 74.36
C LEU A 1011 -27.12 8.06 73.59
N PHE A 1012 -27.05 6.76 73.89
CA PHE A 1012 -27.90 5.75 73.26
C PHE A 1012 -29.40 6.00 73.45
N GLN A 1013 -29.82 6.66 74.54
CA GLN A 1013 -31.23 6.98 74.81
C GLN A 1013 -31.78 8.06 73.87
N MET A 1014 -30.91 8.86 73.24
CA MET A 1014 -31.31 9.92 72.30
C MET A 1014 -31.49 9.41 70.88
N PHE A 1015 -30.85 8.31 70.49
CA PHE A 1015 -30.91 7.80 69.12
C PHE A 1015 -32.32 7.45 68.64
N PRO A 1016 -33.23 6.85 69.44
CA PRO A 1016 -34.62 6.63 69.03
C PRO A 1016 -35.32 7.92 68.56
N SER A 1017 -35.22 9.01 69.33
CA SER A 1017 -35.84 10.30 68.98
C SER A 1017 -35.21 10.93 67.72
N VAL A 1018 -33.90 10.79 67.55
CA VAL A 1018 -33.19 11.32 66.37
C VAL A 1018 -33.53 10.50 65.11
N ILE A 1019 -33.70 9.18 65.25
CA ILE A 1019 -34.12 8.27 64.17
C ILE A 1019 -35.58 8.56 63.78
N ILE A 1020 -36.49 8.82 64.73
CA ILE A 1020 -37.87 9.22 64.40
C ILE A 1020 -37.87 10.55 63.63
N ASN A 1021 -37.07 11.53 64.06
CA ASN A 1021 -36.95 12.80 63.33
C ASN A 1021 -36.42 12.58 61.89
N LEU A 1022 -35.49 11.65 61.71
CA LEU A 1022 -35.01 11.23 60.39
C LEU A 1022 -36.14 10.63 59.55
N VAL A 1023 -36.88 9.66 60.09
CA VAL A 1023 -38.00 9.00 59.38
C VAL A 1023 -39.09 10.02 59.02
N ASN A 1024 -39.45 10.92 59.95
CA ASN A 1024 -40.38 12.02 59.72
C ASN A 1024 -39.91 12.90 58.55
N SER A 1025 -38.61 13.23 58.50
CA SER A 1025 -38.05 13.98 57.38
C SER A 1025 -38.18 13.19 56.06
N ARG A 1026 -37.88 11.89 56.04
CA ARG A 1026 -37.93 11.08 54.81
C ARG A 1026 -39.34 10.93 54.26
N VAL A 1027 -40.31 10.67 55.13
CA VAL A 1027 -41.72 10.57 54.73
C VAL A 1027 -42.21 11.91 54.16
N ARG A 1028 -41.92 13.03 54.84
CA ARG A 1028 -42.23 14.39 54.35
C ARG A 1028 -41.58 14.71 53.00
N HIS A 1029 -40.34 14.29 52.77
CA HIS A 1029 -39.65 14.48 51.48
C HIS A 1029 -40.23 13.61 50.36
N LYS A 1030 -40.64 12.37 50.67
CA LYS A 1030 -41.31 11.47 49.70
C LYS A 1030 -42.71 11.97 49.33
N ASP A 1031 -43.43 12.59 50.26
CA ASP A 1031 -44.74 13.20 49.97
C ASP A 1031 -44.62 14.39 49.01
N LYS A 1032 -43.56 15.20 49.15
CA LYS A 1032 -43.27 16.32 48.23
C LYS A 1032 -42.84 15.88 46.82
N LEU A 1033 -42.32 14.67 46.64
CA LEU A 1033 -41.97 14.14 45.31
C LEU A 1033 -43.21 13.68 44.51
N LEU A 1034 -44.34 13.42 45.18
CA LEU A 1034 -45.59 12.96 44.56
C LEU A 1034 -46.51 14.11 44.10
N VAL A 1035 -46.28 15.33 44.57
CA VAL A 1035 -46.96 16.55 44.11
C VAL A 1035 -46.01 17.28 43.15
N LYS A 1036 -46.41 17.43 41.88
CA LYS A 1036 -45.67 18.25 40.90
C LYS A 1036 -45.84 19.74 41.23
N GLU A 1037 -45.15 20.21 42.26
CA GLU A 1037 -44.88 21.64 42.45
C GLU A 1037 -43.38 21.87 42.20
N HIS A 1038 -43.11 22.75 41.23
CA HIS A 1038 -41.77 23.16 40.80
C HIS A 1038 -41.12 24.13 41.81
N ASP A 1039 -41.09 23.77 43.09
CA ASP A 1039 -40.27 24.48 44.08
C ASP A 1039 -38.90 23.81 44.18
N SER A 1040 -37.94 24.50 43.59
CA SER A 1040 -36.51 24.21 43.66
C SER A 1040 -36.01 24.10 45.10
N GLY A 1041 -35.67 22.88 45.54
CA GLY A 1041 -34.75 22.71 46.68
C GLY A 1041 -35.02 21.57 47.64
N SER A 1042 -34.97 20.32 47.18
CA SER A 1042 -34.73 19.17 48.07
C SER A 1042 -33.31 18.63 47.86
N THR A 1043 -32.42 18.90 48.81
CA THR A 1043 -31.12 18.22 48.92
C THR A 1043 -31.37 16.74 49.18
N LEU A 1044 -31.05 15.87 48.22
CA LEU A 1044 -31.04 14.42 48.39
C LEU A 1044 -29.86 14.02 49.30
N TYR A 1045 -30.07 14.06 50.61
CA TYR A 1045 -29.12 13.44 51.53
C TYR A 1045 -29.36 11.93 51.55
N MET A 1046 -28.35 11.15 51.18
CA MET A 1046 -28.38 9.71 51.46
C MET A 1046 -28.09 9.54 52.95
N HIS A 1047 -29.06 9.02 53.70
CA HIS A 1047 -28.99 8.95 55.15
C HIS A 1047 -28.18 7.76 55.69
N ASP A 1048 -27.64 6.92 54.81
CA ASP A 1048 -26.76 5.80 55.15
C ASP A 1048 -25.55 6.27 55.97
N SER A 1049 -24.99 7.43 55.63
CA SER A 1049 -23.87 8.05 56.36
C SER A 1049 -24.27 8.47 57.77
N PHE A 1050 -25.52 8.89 57.98
CA PHE A 1050 -26.00 9.20 59.34
C PHE A 1050 -26.12 7.92 60.19
N LEU A 1051 -26.67 6.84 59.65
CA LEU A 1051 -26.80 5.55 60.35
C LEU A 1051 -25.44 4.89 60.63
N MET A 1052 -24.48 5.03 59.71
CA MET A 1052 -23.09 4.62 59.91
C MET A 1052 -22.44 5.36 61.08
N GLY A 1053 -22.76 6.66 61.24
CA GLY A 1053 -22.30 7.48 62.37
C GLY A 1053 -22.88 7.04 63.71
N ILE A 1054 -24.17 6.66 63.76
CA ILE A 1054 -24.81 6.10 64.97
C ILE A 1054 -24.15 4.78 65.35
N ALA A 1055 -24.03 3.85 64.41
CA ALA A 1055 -23.43 2.53 64.66
C ALA A 1055 -21.99 2.65 65.17
N PHE A 1056 -21.20 3.58 64.61
CA PHE A 1056 -19.85 3.85 65.09
C PHE A 1056 -19.85 4.42 66.51
N SER A 1057 -20.71 5.39 66.79
CA SER A 1057 -20.79 6.04 68.11
C SER A 1057 -21.19 5.06 69.21
N LEU A 1058 -22.17 4.16 68.94
CA LEU A 1058 -22.54 3.09 69.87
C LEU A 1058 -21.37 2.15 70.17
N LYS A 1059 -20.61 1.77 69.13
CA LYS A 1059 -19.48 0.87 69.27
C LYS A 1059 -18.29 1.49 70.01
N VAL A 1060 -17.93 2.74 69.69
CA VAL A 1060 -16.82 3.46 70.36
C VAL A 1060 -17.12 3.69 71.85
N LEU A 1061 -18.39 3.93 72.20
CA LEU A 1061 -18.82 4.16 73.59
C LEU A 1061 -19.16 2.86 74.34
N GLY A 1062 -19.20 1.70 73.66
CA GLY A 1062 -19.57 0.41 74.26
C GLY A 1062 -21.06 0.29 74.65
N GLN A 1063 -21.94 1.03 73.98
CA GLN A 1063 -23.37 1.13 74.32
C GLN A 1063 -24.30 0.24 73.48
N ASP A 1064 -23.76 -0.62 72.60
CA ASP A 1064 -24.58 -1.47 71.73
C ASP A 1064 -25.57 -2.34 72.51
N ARG A 1065 -25.11 -2.99 73.60
CA ARG A 1065 -25.97 -3.83 74.45
C ARG A 1065 -27.08 -3.01 75.12
N SER A 1066 -26.74 -1.83 75.63
CA SER A 1066 -27.70 -0.93 76.30
C SER A 1066 -28.74 -0.38 75.33
N PHE A 1067 -28.39 -0.19 74.06
CA PHE A 1067 -29.34 0.19 73.02
C PHE A 1067 -30.26 -0.98 72.62
N ASP A 1068 -29.72 -2.19 72.51
CA ASP A 1068 -30.52 -3.38 72.16
C ASP A 1068 -31.51 -3.76 73.28
N GLU A 1069 -31.13 -3.55 74.55
CA GLU A 1069 -32.02 -3.71 75.72
C GLU A 1069 -33.25 -2.79 75.70
N LEU A 1070 -33.25 -1.70 74.93
CA LEU A 1070 -34.42 -0.81 74.80
C LEU A 1070 -35.56 -1.45 73.99
N ASP A 1071 -35.29 -2.48 73.18
CA ASP A 1071 -36.26 -3.15 72.30
C ASP A 1071 -37.13 -2.16 71.49
N TRP A 1072 -36.54 -1.01 71.11
CA TRP A 1072 -37.29 0.12 70.58
C TRP A 1072 -37.89 -0.17 69.19
N PHE A 1073 -37.12 -0.81 68.30
CA PHE A 1073 -37.58 -1.16 66.95
C PHE A 1073 -38.72 -2.19 66.97
N SER A 1074 -38.62 -3.22 67.85
CA SER A 1074 -39.64 -4.26 68.00
C SER A 1074 -40.93 -3.70 68.61
N SER A 1075 -40.82 -2.85 69.63
CA SER A 1075 -41.95 -2.13 70.25
C SER A 1075 -42.65 -1.18 69.27
N THR A 1076 -41.89 -0.38 68.52
CA THR A 1076 -42.44 0.58 67.54
C THR A 1076 -43.11 -0.12 66.36
N ARG A 1077 -42.54 -1.23 65.88
CA ARG A 1077 -43.14 -2.06 64.82
C ARG A 1077 -44.47 -2.65 65.27
N LYS A 1078 -44.51 -3.21 66.49
CA LYS A 1078 -45.73 -3.78 67.05
C LYS A 1078 -46.85 -2.74 67.19
N SER A 1079 -46.51 -1.53 67.66
CA SER A 1079 -47.46 -0.41 67.74
C SER A 1079 -48.02 0.01 66.37
N LEU A 1080 -47.18 0.01 65.33
CA LEU A 1080 -47.58 0.25 63.94
C LEU A 1080 -48.48 -0.86 63.38
N GLU A 1081 -48.12 -2.12 63.60
CA GLU A 1081 -48.88 -3.30 63.15
C GLU A 1081 -50.25 -3.39 63.81
N ASP A 1082 -50.34 -3.12 65.12
CA ASP A 1082 -51.60 -3.07 65.87
C ASP A 1082 -52.50 -1.94 65.33
N ARG A 1083 -51.92 -0.77 64.98
CA ARG A 1083 -52.66 0.36 64.41
C ARG A 1083 -53.11 0.09 62.97
N ILE A 1084 -52.26 -0.50 62.14
CA ILE A 1084 -52.62 -0.94 60.77
C ILE A 1084 -53.76 -1.95 60.83
N SER A 1085 -53.68 -2.94 61.72
CA SER A 1085 -54.72 -3.96 61.92
C SER A 1085 -56.04 -3.35 62.41
N SER A 1086 -55.99 -2.32 63.27
CA SER A 1086 -57.18 -1.60 63.72
C SER A 1086 -57.87 -0.81 62.59
N LEU A 1087 -57.09 -0.15 61.73
CA LEU A 1087 -57.59 0.62 60.58
C LEU A 1087 -58.15 -0.31 59.50
N GLU A 1088 -57.51 -1.46 59.24
CA GLU A 1088 -58.01 -2.50 58.33
C GLU A 1088 -59.24 -3.25 58.88
N GLY A 1089 -59.44 -3.28 60.20
CA GLY A 1089 -60.64 -3.80 60.84
C GLY A 1089 -61.83 -2.84 60.71
N SER A 1090 -61.59 -1.53 60.85
CA SER A 1090 -62.62 -0.48 60.75
C SER A 1090 -63.21 -0.32 59.35
N SER A 1091 -62.47 -0.66 58.29
CA SER A 1091 -62.94 -0.61 56.91
C SER A 1091 -63.92 -1.73 56.51
N LYS A 1092 -63.98 -2.83 57.28
CA LYS A 1092 -64.83 -4.01 56.98
C LYS A 1092 -66.26 -3.92 57.53
N VAL A 1093 -66.57 -2.95 58.40
CA VAL A 1093 -67.87 -2.87 59.10
C VAL A 1093 -68.93 -2.09 58.32
N GLU A 1094 -68.56 -1.29 57.31
CA GLU A 1094 -69.49 -0.42 56.56
C GLU A 1094 -70.04 -1.00 55.23
N GLU A 1095 -69.58 -2.17 54.77
CA GLU A 1095 -69.92 -2.72 53.43
C GLU A 1095 -71.32 -3.37 53.27
N ASN A 1096 -72.16 -3.48 54.31
CA ASN A 1096 -73.42 -4.24 54.25
C ASN A 1096 -74.69 -3.44 53.84
N GLY A 1097 -74.57 -2.26 53.23
CA GLY A 1097 -75.71 -1.38 52.92
C GLY A 1097 -75.94 -1.04 51.43
N LYS A 1098 -76.87 -1.79 50.80
CA LYS A 1098 -77.67 -1.47 49.58
C LYS A 1098 -77.10 -1.78 48.18
N VAL A 1099 -77.83 -2.71 47.54
CA VAL A 1099 -77.79 -3.15 46.13
C VAL A 1099 -78.74 -2.29 45.26
N GLY A 1100 -78.36 -2.03 44.00
CA GLY A 1100 -79.25 -1.38 43.01
C GLY A 1100 -78.73 -1.25 41.57
N SER A 1101 -78.43 -2.39 40.92
CA SER A 1101 -78.53 -2.70 39.48
C SER A 1101 -78.52 -1.57 38.41
N LEU A 1102 -77.46 -1.51 37.59
CA LEU A 1102 -77.54 -1.67 36.11
C LEU A 1102 -76.15 -1.70 35.44
N ALA A 1103 -76.07 -2.55 34.39
CA ALA A 1103 -75.03 -2.64 33.35
C ALA A 1103 -73.75 -3.47 33.63
N ARG A 1104 -73.86 -4.74 33.22
CA ARG A 1104 -72.76 -5.64 32.84
C ARG A 1104 -71.96 -5.06 31.66
N LEU A 1105 -70.65 -4.89 31.85
CA LEU A 1105 -69.53 -5.27 30.96
C LEU A 1105 -68.33 -4.33 31.20
N ASN A 1106 -67.41 -4.75 32.08
CA ASN A 1106 -65.95 -4.77 31.88
C ASN A 1106 -65.24 -5.15 33.19
N LEU A 1107 -64.60 -6.32 33.17
CA LEU A 1107 -63.91 -6.98 34.28
C LEU A 1107 -62.66 -6.21 34.76
N TRP A 1108 -62.88 -5.33 35.74
CA TRP A 1108 -62.28 -5.26 37.09
C TRP A 1108 -60.76 -5.48 37.27
N LYS A 1109 -60.08 -4.38 37.63
CA LYS A 1109 -59.68 -4.17 39.04
C LYS A 1109 -60.36 -2.88 39.53
N GLN A 1110 -61.52 -3.03 40.16
CA GLN A 1110 -62.18 -1.96 40.92
C GLN A 1110 -61.56 -1.90 42.33
N SER A 1111 -61.13 -0.70 42.71
CA SER A 1111 -60.75 -0.30 44.06
C SER A 1111 -61.99 -0.19 44.95
N SER A 1112 -61.98 -0.88 46.10
CA SER A 1112 -62.90 -0.67 47.22
C SER A 1112 -62.74 0.76 47.76
N SER A 1113 -63.82 1.52 47.87
CA SER A 1113 -63.80 2.90 48.39
C SER A 1113 -63.73 2.92 49.91
N ILE A 1114 -62.51 2.91 50.45
CA ILE A 1114 -62.20 3.28 51.84
C ILE A 1114 -62.33 4.82 51.95
N PRO A 1115 -62.82 5.39 53.07
CA PRO A 1115 -62.79 6.84 53.27
C PRO A 1115 -61.38 7.38 53.04
N ILE A 1116 -61.24 8.44 52.24
CA ILE A 1116 -59.92 8.96 51.80
C ILE A 1116 -58.99 9.27 52.98
N GLU A 1117 -59.53 9.68 54.13
CA GLU A 1117 -58.77 9.95 55.35
C GLU A 1117 -58.23 8.66 56.00
N ILE A 1118 -59.06 7.63 56.15
CA ILE A 1118 -58.63 6.32 56.69
C ILE A 1118 -57.61 5.65 55.76
N GLN A 1119 -57.79 5.79 54.44
CA GLN A 1119 -56.84 5.27 53.46
C GLN A 1119 -55.51 6.04 53.48
N LYS A 1120 -55.54 7.36 53.64
CA LYS A 1120 -54.34 8.19 53.80
C LYS A 1120 -53.58 7.81 55.07
N ASP A 1121 -54.27 7.65 56.19
CA ASP A 1121 -53.67 7.25 57.47
C ASP A 1121 -53.09 5.83 57.41
N LEU A 1122 -53.78 4.90 56.73
CA LEU A 1122 -53.31 3.54 56.49
C LEU A 1122 -52.05 3.52 55.61
N ASP A 1123 -52.06 4.30 54.52
CA ASP A 1123 -50.92 4.42 53.61
C ASP A 1123 -49.74 5.14 54.28
N GLU A 1124 -49.99 6.12 55.15
CA GLU A 1124 -48.98 6.80 55.95
C GLU A 1124 -48.34 5.84 56.96
N CYS A 1125 -49.14 5.08 57.74
CA CYS A 1125 -48.61 4.08 58.66
C CYS A 1125 -47.77 3.00 57.95
N LYS A 1126 -48.23 2.52 56.77
CA LYS A 1126 -47.46 1.56 55.95
C LYS A 1126 -46.16 2.14 55.40
N ARG A 1127 -46.09 3.46 55.14
CA ARG A 1127 -44.84 4.14 54.75
C ARG A 1127 -43.86 4.23 55.93
N TYR A 1128 -44.35 4.63 57.11
CA TYR A 1128 -43.54 4.68 58.32
C TYR A 1128 -42.96 3.30 58.68
N GLN A 1129 -43.78 2.23 58.60
CA GLN A 1129 -43.32 0.86 58.82
C GLN A 1129 -42.17 0.48 57.89
N LYS A 1130 -42.32 0.73 56.58
CA LYS A 1130 -41.28 0.42 55.59
C LYS A 1130 -39.99 1.22 55.80
N GLU A 1131 -40.10 2.49 56.18
CA GLU A 1131 -38.92 3.32 56.47
C GLU A 1131 -38.19 2.86 57.73
N ILE A 1132 -38.92 2.48 58.78
CA ILE A 1132 -38.32 1.95 60.01
C ILE A 1132 -37.63 0.61 59.74
N GLU A 1133 -38.26 -0.30 59.00
CA GLU A 1133 -37.65 -1.58 58.58
C GLU A 1133 -36.38 -1.37 57.76
N PHE A 1134 -36.38 -0.38 56.86
CA PHE A 1134 -35.21 -0.01 56.08
C PHE A 1134 -34.09 0.56 56.97
N VAL A 1135 -34.41 1.48 57.89
CA VAL A 1135 -33.43 2.07 58.82
C VAL A 1135 -32.82 1.00 59.72
N GLU A 1136 -33.63 0.07 60.24
CA GLU A 1136 -33.16 -1.06 61.05
C GLU A 1136 -32.21 -1.97 60.27
N HIS A 1137 -32.55 -2.30 59.01
CA HIS A 1137 -31.67 -3.07 58.13
C HIS A 1137 -30.33 -2.37 57.87
N VAL A 1138 -30.35 -1.07 57.53
CA VAL A 1138 -29.13 -0.31 57.26
C VAL A 1138 -28.28 -0.12 58.52
N LEU A 1139 -28.90 0.05 59.69
CA LEU A 1139 -28.20 0.12 60.97
C LEU A 1139 -27.53 -1.23 61.31
N ASN A 1140 -28.22 -2.36 61.08
CA ASN A 1140 -27.66 -3.70 61.26
C ASN A 1140 -26.50 -3.98 60.28
N ILE A 1141 -26.62 -3.55 59.03
CA ILE A 1141 -25.52 -3.60 58.05
C ILE A 1141 -24.34 -2.74 58.53
N SER A 1142 -24.60 -1.55 59.03
CA SER A 1142 -23.57 -0.66 59.55
C SER A 1142 -22.86 -1.29 60.76
N ARG A 1143 -23.60 -1.89 61.70
CA ARG A 1143 -23.05 -2.60 62.87
C ARG A 1143 -22.22 -3.83 62.49
N THR A 1144 -22.69 -4.64 61.54
CA THR A 1144 -21.94 -5.82 61.06
C THR A 1144 -20.63 -5.42 60.36
N LEU A 1145 -20.62 -4.33 59.59
CA LEU A 1145 -19.39 -3.78 59.02
C LEU A 1145 -18.37 -3.36 60.08
N MET A 1146 -18.84 -2.96 61.27
CA MET A 1146 -17.95 -2.66 62.39
C MET A 1146 -17.49 -3.91 63.13
N SER A 1147 -18.32 -4.95 63.29
CA SER A 1147 -18.04 -6.11 64.17
C SER A 1147 -17.22 -7.23 63.55
N LEU A 1148 -17.12 -7.31 62.21
CA LEU A 1148 -16.55 -8.47 61.54
C LEU A 1148 -15.00 -8.49 61.50
N GLU A 1149 -14.45 -9.56 62.08
CA GLU A 1149 -13.19 -10.21 61.68
C GLU A 1149 -13.33 -11.01 60.36
N CYS A 1150 -14.42 -10.86 59.58
CA CYS A 1150 -14.56 -11.52 58.28
C CYS A 1150 -13.75 -10.82 57.20
N THR A 1151 -12.48 -11.20 57.07
CA THR A 1151 -11.66 -10.90 55.90
C THR A 1151 -11.77 -11.95 54.78
N GLN A 1152 -12.70 -12.92 54.82
CA GLN A 1152 -12.68 -14.01 53.81
C GLN A 1152 -13.98 -14.49 53.14
N SER A 1153 -15.19 -13.95 53.37
CA SER A 1153 -16.40 -14.59 52.78
C SER A 1153 -17.46 -13.72 52.10
N ILE A 1154 -17.20 -12.46 51.72
CA ILE A 1154 -18.16 -11.67 50.90
C ILE A 1154 -17.64 -11.42 49.47
N ALA A 1155 -16.56 -12.09 49.07
CA ALA A 1155 -16.10 -12.12 47.68
C ALA A 1155 -16.69 -13.29 46.84
N ASN A 1156 -17.48 -14.17 47.46
CA ASN A 1156 -18.10 -15.34 46.79
C ASN A 1156 -19.63 -15.38 46.93
N ILE A 1157 -20.31 -14.32 46.51
CA ILE A 1157 -21.64 -14.47 45.90
C ILE A 1157 -21.51 -14.02 44.44
N PRO A 1158 -21.02 -14.91 43.54
CA PRO A 1158 -21.24 -14.71 42.12
C PRO A 1158 -22.70 -15.05 41.82
N SER A 1159 -23.34 -14.21 41.00
CA SER A 1159 -24.36 -14.64 40.05
C SER A 1159 -25.56 -15.44 40.58
N LEU A 1160 -26.50 -14.80 41.30
CA LEU A 1160 -27.90 -15.24 41.38
C LEU A 1160 -28.76 -14.14 42.03
N LEU A 1161 -29.15 -13.15 41.24
CA LEU A 1161 -30.38 -12.33 41.32
C LEU A 1161 -30.35 -11.24 40.24
N LEU A 1162 -30.05 -11.66 39.01
CA LEU A 1162 -30.54 -11.02 37.79
C LEU A 1162 -31.50 -12.03 37.16
N PHE A 1163 -32.72 -12.02 37.70
CA PHE A 1163 -33.95 -12.34 37.00
C PHE A 1163 -34.99 -11.31 37.44
#